data_AF-A0A0M0GGM6-F1
#
_entry.id   AF-A0A0M0GGM6-F1
#
_cell.length_a   1.000
_cell.length_b   1.000
_cell.length_c   1.000
_cell.angle_alpha   90.00
_cell.angle_beta   90.00
_cell.angle_gamma   90.00
#
_symmetry.space_group_name_H-M   'P 1'
#
loop_
_entity.id
_entity.type
_entity.pdbx_description
1 polymer ?
#
loop_
_entity_poly.entity_id
_entity_poly.type
_entity_poly.pdbx_seq_one_letter_code
_entity_poly.pdbx_strand_id
1 'polypeptide(L)'
;MSLNFDYKDNTKPDERFWREIGVSIDPILELEGPLISNRVKRLLENKTVSVLKELAVLYGLDSAESKTELVTLLLGLPEDDKREILILHDYENRRKQTINKFYKLKMSNAQEQFASSSLTKLKHLISNTSLSMIELYTLYSWDIKSTGDLYTYEKGITLDEAQKIPSSYRNILIDELFRESGQKQKFRVFSYLILDQTVTVILYKQVNDAPRADFDKAVRNKEVVPLMFSVNAKERTLEIKSTTLTDKKALIKYFNNNFPDCNPSPIQLKVFEKYNSEDVKNAFIQGSLPGEEKVEDFVVNKIVFRESPIKNSPKVTLELENEDIWPSVKYAHINKCIDLESLKDIESLSIKSSSKSRIVRSIVRDNGNVLFTMDDSRLEEAKKQLIVEKFIKKFGIPLNQEIANGKYTAGKADKIDYLLGTPQTKSLDEHGKKILSELIKNKLIIEVKKQNFYCIVCKLEKEITDETPDECPDCGNRDLKFKEITEMKSDLTVIRSLIRKSLKGLSNFSLATYEPKIIFDDTQYKFYKLESLENNEIIQILLSDQSIPYKDLNRLKTMMTPTIIVFVGQLEKNLESYNSDCIQAVTFGNLYVTDEHMFGDFYSQIIEKLKLRQKSFVHNAASIAEESLGQLKTPPSKVDKKYTDKKFEDDIYAILKDLFPNSEKWGKEMSGKPVPEGIFAISYIEKGKLKQEKRRVFSYDCKFTRSDEGYNLKKEEQRKAVDYIELLNDNDIIQNYSDNQELSGHVFISNRFKEVQFETMKQHFYEKLNDESNARPIFLTVDTLLYLYHMYRKNYEHIANSRTIFSKELIKLFTKEVIDIGAVDILFRRVLNKNVEEYPQLDTKSVTEFIEDKD
;
A
#
# COMPACT_ATOMS: atom_id res chain seq x y z
N MET A 1 34.49 -3.54 -22.66
CA MET A 1 34.92 -2.17 -22.99
C MET A 1 33.65 -1.35 -23.29
N SER A 2 33.75 -0.03 -23.38
CA SER A 2 32.60 0.83 -23.76
C SER A 2 32.47 0.88 -25.28
N LEU A 3 31.26 1.12 -25.80
CA LEU A 3 31.03 1.27 -27.24
C LEU A 3 31.93 2.34 -27.86
N ASN A 4 32.13 3.49 -27.20
CA ASN A 4 33.02 4.54 -27.69
C ASN A 4 34.48 4.07 -27.86
N PHE A 5 34.91 3.07 -27.09
CA PHE A 5 36.26 2.52 -27.20
C PHE A 5 36.31 1.45 -28.30
N ASP A 6 35.29 0.60 -28.35
CA ASP A 6 35.17 -0.47 -29.36
C ASP A 6 35.11 0.09 -30.80
N TYR A 7 34.62 1.32 -30.99
CA TYR A 7 34.48 1.98 -32.30
C TYR A 7 35.33 3.26 -32.46
N LYS A 8 36.43 3.40 -31.71
CA LYS A 8 37.25 4.63 -31.68
C LYS A 8 37.99 4.92 -33.00
N ASP A 9 38.43 3.88 -33.71
CA ASP A 9 39.34 3.99 -34.87
C ASP A 9 38.61 4.07 -36.22
N ASN A 10 37.47 4.76 -36.30
CA ASN A 10 36.65 4.89 -37.51
C ASN A 10 36.27 3.53 -38.15
N THR A 11 36.15 2.48 -37.34
CA THR A 11 35.53 1.22 -37.77
C THR A 11 34.14 1.50 -38.31
N LYS A 12 33.88 1.04 -39.54
CA LYS A 12 32.57 1.14 -40.17
C LYS A 12 31.51 0.52 -39.24
N PRO A 13 30.37 1.17 -39.03
CA PRO A 13 29.25 0.61 -38.26
C PRO A 13 28.86 -0.77 -38.79
N ASP A 14 29.00 -1.80 -37.96
CA ASP A 14 28.53 -3.15 -38.26
C ASP A 14 27.11 -3.37 -37.71
N GLU A 15 26.54 -4.56 -37.92
CA GLU A 15 25.19 -4.84 -37.42
C GLU A 15 25.08 -4.72 -35.89
N ARG A 16 26.14 -5.16 -35.20
CA ARG A 16 26.21 -5.11 -33.74
C ARG A 16 26.15 -3.68 -33.23
N PHE A 17 26.85 -2.75 -33.87
CA PHE A 17 26.81 -1.33 -33.56
C PHE A 17 25.37 -0.81 -33.53
N TRP A 18 24.63 -1.04 -34.62
CA TRP A 18 23.28 -0.54 -34.79
C TRP A 18 22.29 -1.16 -33.81
N ARG A 19 22.41 -2.47 -33.53
CA ARG A 19 21.61 -3.14 -32.49
C ARG A 19 21.84 -2.52 -31.11
N GLU A 20 23.09 -2.25 -30.72
CA GLU A 20 23.43 -1.72 -29.39
C GLU A 20 22.91 -0.27 -29.19
N ILE A 21 22.83 0.55 -30.24
CA ILE A 21 22.22 1.91 -30.16
C ILE A 21 20.71 1.94 -30.45
N GLY A 22 20.08 0.77 -30.56
CA GLY A 22 18.63 0.61 -30.64
C GLY A 22 18.04 0.98 -32.00
N VAL A 23 18.70 0.56 -33.08
CA VAL A 23 18.14 0.52 -34.44
C VAL A 23 17.64 -0.90 -34.70
N SER A 24 16.47 -1.00 -35.33
CA SER A 24 15.88 -2.29 -35.75
C SER A 24 16.50 -2.71 -37.07
N ILE A 25 17.78 -3.11 -37.04
CA ILE A 25 18.55 -3.35 -38.25
C ILE A 25 18.15 -4.65 -38.97
N ASP A 26 17.77 -5.69 -38.23
CA ASP A 26 17.49 -7.02 -38.80
C ASP A 26 16.38 -6.99 -39.86
N PRO A 27 15.20 -6.36 -39.62
CA PRO A 27 14.16 -6.21 -40.63
C PRO A 27 14.55 -5.33 -41.83
N ILE A 28 15.62 -4.53 -41.73
CA ILE A 28 16.14 -3.72 -42.84
C ILE A 28 17.10 -4.57 -43.67
N LEU A 29 17.91 -5.42 -43.04
CA LEU A 29 18.85 -6.33 -43.70
C LEU A 29 18.14 -7.46 -44.45
N GLU A 30 17.03 -7.97 -43.91
CA GLU A 30 16.19 -9.00 -44.53
C GLU A 30 15.44 -8.53 -45.80
N LEU A 31 15.45 -7.23 -46.12
CA LEU A 31 14.80 -6.73 -47.33
C LEU A 31 15.55 -7.13 -48.60
N GLU A 32 14.78 -7.55 -49.62
CA GLU A 32 15.26 -7.76 -50.98
C GLU A 32 15.34 -6.44 -51.78
N GLY A 33 16.22 -6.37 -52.78
CA GLY A 33 16.52 -5.18 -53.58
C GLY A 33 15.30 -4.35 -54.07
N PRO A 34 14.25 -4.98 -54.65
CA PRO A 34 13.04 -4.27 -55.07
C PRO A 34 12.30 -3.61 -53.91
N LEU A 35 12.26 -4.25 -52.74
CA LEU A 35 11.58 -3.74 -51.54
C LEU A 35 12.37 -2.60 -50.89
N ILE A 36 13.71 -2.66 -50.90
CA ILE A 36 14.58 -1.57 -50.46
C ILE A 36 14.29 -0.32 -51.29
N SER A 37 14.35 -0.46 -52.62
CA SER A 37 14.14 0.66 -53.54
C SER A 37 12.74 1.27 -53.38
N ASN A 38 11.71 0.44 -53.17
CA ASN A 38 10.34 0.92 -52.91
C ASN A 38 10.23 1.68 -51.56
N ARG A 39 10.83 1.17 -50.48
CA ARG A 39 10.82 1.86 -49.18
C ARG A 39 11.58 3.18 -49.22
N VAL A 40 12.76 3.21 -49.83
CA VAL A 40 13.54 4.44 -50.01
C VAL A 40 12.77 5.44 -50.88
N LYS A 41 12.16 5.00 -51.98
CA LYS A 41 11.33 5.87 -52.84
C LYS A 41 10.24 6.57 -52.04
N ARG A 42 9.43 5.81 -51.28
CA ARG A 42 8.36 6.37 -50.43
C ARG A 42 8.90 7.36 -49.40
N LEU A 43 10.07 7.08 -48.82
CA LEU A 43 10.72 7.98 -47.87
C LEU A 43 11.13 9.30 -48.53
N LEU A 44 11.80 9.23 -49.69
CA LEU A 44 12.32 10.39 -50.42
C LEU A 44 11.19 11.26 -51.00
N GLU A 45 10.12 10.65 -51.52
CA GLU A 45 8.95 11.37 -52.01
C GLU A 45 8.28 12.24 -50.93
N ASN A 46 8.39 11.85 -49.66
CA ASN A 46 7.88 12.60 -48.52
C ASN A 46 8.84 13.70 -48.00
N LYS A 47 10.03 13.89 -48.61
CA LYS A 47 10.97 14.95 -48.24
C LYS A 47 10.81 16.20 -49.12
N THR A 48 11.27 17.34 -48.60
CA THR A 48 11.33 18.60 -49.34
C THR A 48 12.52 18.62 -50.30
N VAL A 49 12.47 19.48 -51.32
CA VAL A 49 13.57 19.63 -52.29
C VAL A 49 14.90 20.00 -51.61
N SER A 50 14.85 20.86 -50.59
CA SER A 50 16.04 21.23 -49.81
C SER A 50 16.71 20.03 -49.14
N VAL A 51 15.93 19.11 -48.59
CA VAL A 51 16.44 17.88 -47.95
C VAL A 51 17.06 16.95 -48.98
N LEU A 52 16.41 16.79 -50.14
CA LEU A 52 16.92 15.93 -51.21
C LEU A 52 18.23 16.47 -51.81
N LYS A 53 18.37 17.79 -51.98
CA LYS A 53 19.62 18.43 -52.41
C LYS A 53 20.76 18.19 -51.42
N GLU A 54 20.51 18.42 -50.12
CA GLU A 54 21.52 18.16 -49.09
C GLU A 54 21.91 16.67 -49.02
N LEU A 55 20.95 15.74 -49.16
CA LEU A 55 21.25 14.31 -49.23
C LEU A 55 22.09 13.95 -50.47
N ALA A 56 21.74 14.49 -51.65
CA ALA A 56 22.51 14.26 -52.87
C ALA A 56 23.98 14.69 -52.69
N VAL A 57 24.21 15.88 -52.14
CA VAL A 57 25.56 16.37 -51.81
C VAL A 57 26.29 15.43 -50.84
N LEU A 58 25.62 14.98 -49.77
CA LEU A 58 26.21 14.08 -48.77
C LEU A 58 26.54 12.66 -49.29
N TYR A 59 25.93 12.24 -50.40
CA TYR A 59 26.24 10.99 -51.10
C TYR A 59 27.12 11.22 -52.35
N GLY A 60 27.63 12.43 -52.57
CA GLY A 60 28.53 12.75 -53.69
C GLY A 60 27.86 12.76 -55.06
N LEU A 61 26.56 13.05 -55.12
CA LEU A 61 25.78 13.16 -56.36
C LEU A 61 25.61 14.63 -56.78
N ASP A 62 25.54 14.87 -58.09
CA ASP A 62 25.25 16.20 -58.64
C ASP A 62 23.84 16.69 -58.26
N SER A 63 23.72 17.97 -57.91
CA SER A 63 22.44 18.56 -57.54
C SER A 63 21.56 18.82 -58.76
N ALA A 64 20.36 18.26 -58.79
CA ALA A 64 19.31 18.60 -59.75
C ALA A 64 18.31 19.64 -59.19
N GLU A 65 17.56 20.32 -60.07
CA GLU A 65 16.57 21.32 -59.66
C GLU A 65 15.18 20.73 -59.38
N SER A 66 14.78 19.68 -60.11
CA SER A 66 13.45 19.10 -59.96
C SER A 66 13.40 18.01 -58.88
N LYS A 67 12.30 17.95 -58.12
CA LYS A 67 12.09 16.95 -57.06
C LYS A 67 12.16 15.52 -57.62
N THR A 68 11.55 15.30 -58.77
CA THR A 68 11.49 14.01 -59.47
C THR A 68 12.87 13.54 -59.93
N GLU A 69 13.71 14.43 -60.45
CA GLU A 69 15.09 14.12 -60.80
C GLU A 69 15.92 13.76 -59.57
N LEU A 70 15.82 14.54 -58.48
CA LEU A 70 16.54 14.27 -57.24
C LEU A 70 16.16 12.91 -56.62
N VAL A 71 14.87 12.57 -56.60
CA VAL A 71 14.42 11.25 -56.15
C VAL A 71 14.99 10.15 -57.04
N THR A 72 14.98 10.33 -58.36
CA THR A 72 15.51 9.35 -59.31
C THR A 72 17.03 9.16 -59.16
N LEU A 73 17.77 10.24 -58.97
CA LEU A 73 19.21 10.24 -58.69
C LEU A 73 19.53 9.46 -57.40
N LEU A 74 18.85 9.76 -56.30
CA LEU A 74 19.04 9.06 -55.02
C LEU A 74 18.56 7.60 -55.07
N LEU A 75 17.58 7.27 -55.92
CA LEU A 75 17.21 5.87 -56.20
C LEU A 75 18.23 5.13 -57.07
N GLY A 76 19.14 5.85 -57.74
CA GLY A 76 20.28 5.27 -58.46
C GLY A 76 21.42 4.80 -57.55
N LEU A 77 21.38 5.11 -56.25
CA LEU A 77 22.41 4.71 -55.29
C LEU A 77 22.56 3.17 -55.19
N PRO A 78 23.77 2.68 -54.86
CA PRO A 78 24.00 1.29 -54.47
C PRO A 78 23.05 0.82 -53.37
N GLU A 79 22.78 -0.49 -53.30
CA GLU A 79 21.88 -1.04 -52.29
C GLU A 79 22.34 -0.75 -50.86
N ASP A 80 23.65 -0.73 -50.61
CA ASP A 80 24.21 -0.45 -49.29
C ASP A 80 23.91 0.98 -48.82
N ASP A 81 24.02 1.98 -49.71
CA ASP A 81 23.70 3.38 -49.40
C ASP A 81 22.18 3.55 -49.20
N LYS A 82 21.36 2.84 -49.98
CA LYS A 82 19.91 2.79 -49.77
C LYS A 82 19.55 2.20 -48.40
N ARG A 83 20.24 1.14 -47.98
CA ARG A 83 20.08 0.55 -46.64
C ARG A 83 20.53 1.53 -45.56
N GLU A 84 21.64 2.25 -45.76
CA GLU A 84 22.10 3.29 -44.85
C GLU A 84 21.04 4.38 -44.65
N ILE A 85 20.38 4.86 -45.71
CA ILE A 85 19.28 5.83 -45.59
C ILE A 85 18.15 5.29 -44.70
N LEU A 86 17.76 4.02 -44.88
CA LEU A 86 16.73 3.39 -44.07
C LEU A 86 17.16 3.24 -42.60
N ILE A 87 18.41 2.86 -42.36
CA ILE A 87 19.00 2.73 -41.02
C ILE A 87 19.03 4.09 -40.30
N LEU A 88 19.51 5.14 -40.99
CA LEU A 88 19.55 6.49 -40.43
C LEU A 88 18.15 7.04 -40.18
N HIS A 89 17.18 6.68 -41.02
CA HIS A 89 15.78 7.04 -40.79
C HIS A 89 15.17 6.33 -39.58
N ASP A 90 15.45 5.04 -39.39
CA ASP A 90 15.04 4.31 -38.18
C ASP A 90 15.70 4.91 -36.92
N TYR A 91 16.97 5.29 -37.01
CA TYR A 91 17.67 5.98 -35.93
C TYR A 91 17.07 7.36 -35.62
N GLU A 92 16.70 8.12 -36.67
CA GLU A 92 16.02 9.41 -36.59
C GLU A 92 14.69 9.30 -35.82
N ASN A 93 13.96 8.20 -36.05
CA ASN A 93 12.67 7.97 -35.43
C ASN A 93 12.81 7.97 -33.90
N ARG A 94 11.98 8.79 -33.24
CA ARG A 94 11.99 9.08 -31.78
C ARG A 94 13.14 9.95 -31.26
N ARG A 95 14.16 10.31 -32.07
CA ARG A 95 15.36 11.09 -31.64
C ARG A 95 15.51 12.49 -32.27
N LYS A 96 14.59 12.91 -33.16
CA LYS A 96 14.66 14.19 -33.93
C LYS A 96 15.09 15.43 -33.13
N GLN A 97 14.50 15.66 -31.96
CA GLN A 97 14.82 16.84 -31.13
C GLN A 97 16.26 16.78 -30.60
N THR A 98 16.67 15.63 -30.05
CA THR A 98 18.03 15.41 -29.56
C THR A 98 19.06 15.52 -30.68
N ILE A 99 18.75 15.02 -31.90
CA ILE A 99 19.62 15.15 -33.07
C ILE A 99 19.90 16.61 -33.39
N ASN A 100 18.87 17.44 -33.43
CA ASN A 100 19.02 18.87 -33.72
C ASN A 100 19.83 19.60 -32.63
N LYS A 101 19.57 19.29 -31.35
CA LYS A 101 20.33 19.83 -30.21
C LYS A 101 21.80 19.42 -30.26
N PHE A 102 22.07 18.13 -30.44
CA PHE A 102 23.42 17.57 -30.52
C PHE A 102 24.21 18.17 -31.68
N TYR A 103 23.61 18.21 -32.88
CA TYR A 103 24.25 18.75 -34.07
C TYR A 103 24.63 20.22 -33.90
N LYS A 104 23.73 21.04 -33.33
CA LYS A 104 24.00 22.46 -33.09
C LYS A 104 25.18 22.67 -32.13
N LEU A 105 25.29 21.83 -31.10
CA LEU A 105 26.38 21.93 -30.12
C LEU A 105 27.70 21.43 -30.71
N LYS A 106 27.69 20.22 -31.30
CA LYS A 106 28.91 19.55 -31.82
C LYS A 106 29.47 20.22 -33.08
N MET A 107 28.61 20.69 -33.98
CA MET A 107 29.01 21.29 -35.27
C MET A 107 29.03 22.82 -35.26
N SER A 108 28.93 23.45 -34.09
CA SER A 108 28.89 24.92 -33.96
C SER A 108 30.05 25.64 -34.69
N ASN A 109 31.23 25.01 -34.74
CA ASN A 109 32.44 25.54 -35.38
C ASN A 109 32.80 24.86 -36.71
N ALA A 110 31.94 24.01 -37.27
CA ALA A 110 32.20 23.33 -38.54
C ALA A 110 32.03 24.30 -39.73
N GLN A 111 32.90 24.18 -40.74
CA GLN A 111 32.83 24.99 -41.97
C GLN A 111 31.56 24.70 -42.78
N GLU A 112 31.11 23.44 -42.79
CA GLU A 112 29.88 23.02 -43.48
C GLU A 112 28.83 22.58 -42.46
N GLN A 113 27.62 23.14 -42.60
CA GLN A 113 26.47 22.80 -41.75
C GLN A 113 25.23 22.57 -42.61
N PHE A 114 24.48 21.54 -42.26
CA PHE A 114 23.27 21.10 -42.93
C PHE A 114 22.07 21.41 -42.03
N ALA A 115 21.09 22.16 -42.55
CA ALA A 115 19.98 22.67 -41.75
C ALA A 115 18.63 22.07 -42.14
N SER A 116 18.51 21.47 -43.33
CA SER A 116 17.21 21.12 -43.91
C SER A 116 16.44 20.05 -43.14
N SER A 117 17.12 19.05 -42.54
CA SER A 117 16.45 18.00 -41.77
C SER A 117 17.35 17.33 -40.72
N SER A 118 16.74 16.61 -39.78
CA SER A 118 17.48 15.75 -38.86
C SER A 118 18.18 14.58 -39.58
N LEU A 119 17.63 14.10 -40.70
CA LEU A 119 18.22 13.02 -41.50
C LEU A 119 19.53 13.44 -42.18
N THR A 120 19.58 14.63 -42.80
CA THR A 120 20.80 15.17 -43.42
C THR A 120 21.88 15.44 -42.37
N LYS A 121 21.48 15.96 -41.20
CA LYS A 121 22.36 16.12 -40.04
C LYS A 121 22.95 14.80 -39.55
N LEU A 122 22.14 13.73 -39.48
CA LEU A 122 22.63 12.40 -39.11
C LEU A 122 23.63 11.85 -40.12
N LYS A 123 23.34 11.96 -41.42
CA LYS A 123 24.26 11.54 -42.49
C LYS A 123 25.58 12.31 -42.44
N HIS A 124 25.53 13.62 -42.19
CA HIS A 124 26.75 14.41 -41.99
C HIS A 124 27.54 13.95 -40.76
N LEU A 125 26.87 13.70 -39.62
CA LEU A 125 27.53 13.25 -38.39
C LEU A 125 28.21 11.90 -38.55
N ILE A 126 27.54 10.91 -39.16
CA ILE A 126 28.09 9.57 -39.33
C ILE A 126 29.22 9.52 -40.36
N SER A 127 29.15 10.36 -41.39
CA SER A 127 30.21 10.46 -42.40
C SER A 127 31.49 11.08 -41.84
N ASN A 128 31.37 11.92 -40.81
CA ASN A 128 32.52 12.43 -40.05
C ASN A 128 33.07 11.38 -39.07
N THR A 129 32.20 10.79 -38.24
CA THR A 129 32.59 9.70 -37.32
C THR A 129 31.38 8.91 -36.82
N SER A 130 31.51 7.59 -36.77
CA SER A 130 30.50 6.69 -36.19
C SER A 130 30.30 6.94 -34.69
N LEU A 131 31.31 7.47 -33.99
CA LEU A 131 31.22 7.86 -32.58
C LEU A 131 30.10 8.87 -32.31
N SER A 132 29.80 9.74 -33.28
CA SER A 132 28.71 10.71 -33.17
C SER A 132 27.37 10.04 -32.89
N MET A 133 27.14 8.83 -33.42
CA MET A 133 25.88 8.12 -33.17
C MET A 133 25.81 7.59 -31.73
N ILE A 134 26.92 7.08 -31.18
CA ILE A 134 27.01 6.62 -29.78
C ILE A 134 26.85 7.80 -28.81
N GLU A 135 27.49 8.92 -29.11
CA GLU A 135 27.37 10.17 -28.35
C GLU A 135 25.94 10.71 -28.36
N LEU A 136 25.28 10.70 -29.52
CA LEU A 136 23.89 11.09 -29.67
C LEU A 136 22.94 10.15 -28.93
N TYR A 137 23.19 8.84 -28.98
CA TYR A 137 22.44 7.85 -28.19
C TYR A 137 22.58 8.14 -26.70
N THR A 138 23.79 8.50 -26.27
CA THR A 138 24.08 8.84 -24.87
C THR A 138 23.29 10.07 -24.44
N LEU A 139 23.28 11.14 -25.26
CA LEU A 139 22.49 12.34 -24.99
C LEU A 139 20.99 12.05 -24.98
N TYR A 140 20.50 11.24 -25.92
CA TYR A 140 19.09 10.87 -26.00
C TYR A 140 18.66 10.10 -24.75
N SER A 141 19.43 9.09 -24.36
CA SER A 141 19.18 8.30 -23.15
C SER A 141 19.19 9.17 -21.88
N TRP A 142 20.03 10.21 -21.85
CA TRP A 142 20.04 11.19 -20.78
C TRP A 142 18.79 12.09 -20.76
N ASP A 143 18.40 12.63 -21.92
CA ASP A 143 17.29 13.59 -22.08
C ASP A 143 15.89 12.95 -21.89
N ILE A 144 15.74 11.64 -22.12
CA ILE A 144 14.47 10.94 -21.91
C ILE A 144 14.20 10.57 -20.45
N LYS A 145 15.21 10.64 -19.58
CA LYS A 145 15.07 10.37 -18.15
C LYS A 145 14.88 11.68 -17.40
N SER A 146 14.02 11.68 -16.39
CA SER A 146 13.81 12.83 -15.51
C SER A 146 15.11 13.31 -14.86
N THR A 147 15.12 14.55 -14.36
CA THR A 147 16.25 15.07 -13.57
C THR A 147 16.61 14.11 -12.43
N GLY A 148 17.89 13.84 -12.28
CA GLY A 148 18.46 12.97 -11.25
C GLY A 148 18.74 13.70 -9.94
N ASP A 149 19.43 13.03 -9.03
CA ASP A 149 19.92 13.67 -7.80
C ASP A 149 21.12 14.56 -8.15
N LEU A 150 21.03 15.84 -7.78
CA LEU A 150 22.08 16.83 -8.03
C LEU A 150 22.98 17.01 -6.79
N TYR A 151 24.27 17.00 -7.05
CA TYR A 151 25.32 17.19 -6.06
C TYR A 151 26.22 18.35 -6.51
N THR A 152 26.79 19.07 -5.55
CA THR A 152 27.81 20.10 -5.77
C THR A 152 29.04 19.81 -4.93
N TYR A 153 30.20 20.31 -5.38
CA TYR A 153 31.48 20.13 -4.70
C TYR A 153 32.25 21.47 -4.70
N GLU A 154 32.88 21.80 -3.57
CA GLU A 154 33.55 23.10 -3.36
C GLU A 154 34.74 23.29 -4.29
N LYS A 155 35.59 22.27 -4.42
CA LYS A 155 36.70 22.20 -5.37
C LYS A 155 36.37 21.16 -6.45
N GLY A 156 36.60 21.55 -7.70
CA GLY A 156 36.06 20.85 -8.86
C GLY A 156 36.89 19.65 -9.32
N ILE A 157 36.22 18.66 -9.92
CA ILE A 157 36.86 17.74 -10.87
C ILE A 157 37.17 18.56 -12.12
N THR A 158 38.43 18.57 -12.56
CA THR A 158 38.81 19.25 -13.81
C THR A 158 38.19 18.53 -15.02
N LEU A 159 38.04 19.23 -16.14
CA LEU A 159 37.53 18.61 -17.36
C LEU A 159 38.37 17.40 -17.79
N ASP A 160 39.70 17.49 -17.68
CA ASP A 160 40.63 16.41 -18.02
C ASP A 160 40.42 15.16 -17.13
N GLU A 161 40.26 15.35 -15.83
CA GLU A 161 39.93 14.26 -14.90
C GLU A 161 38.55 13.66 -15.21
N ALA A 162 37.54 14.49 -15.48
CA ALA A 162 36.20 14.03 -15.82
C ALA A 162 36.20 13.17 -17.10
N GLN A 163 36.99 13.54 -18.12
CA GLN A 163 37.13 12.79 -19.38
C GLN A 163 37.83 11.44 -19.20
N LYS A 164 38.69 11.31 -18.18
CA LYS A 164 39.36 10.06 -17.82
C LYS A 164 38.44 9.06 -17.11
N ILE A 165 37.34 9.50 -16.50
CA ILE A 165 36.39 8.62 -15.78
C ILE A 165 35.89 7.45 -16.63
N PRO A 166 35.27 7.66 -17.82
CA PRO A 166 34.75 6.55 -18.62
C PRO A 166 35.86 5.72 -19.32
N SER A 167 37.11 6.18 -19.28
CA SER A 167 38.25 5.60 -19.99
C SER A 167 39.34 5.11 -19.03
N SER A 168 40.33 5.94 -18.69
CA SER A 168 41.47 5.60 -17.84
C SER A 168 41.09 5.15 -16.43
N TYR A 169 40.05 5.74 -15.82
CA TYR A 169 39.57 5.36 -14.47
C TYR A 169 38.42 4.36 -14.51
N ARG A 170 38.10 3.79 -15.67
CA ARG A 170 36.98 2.86 -15.87
C ARG A 170 37.01 1.66 -14.91
N ASN A 171 38.17 1.03 -14.77
CA ASN A 171 38.28 -0.17 -13.93
C ASN A 171 38.06 0.18 -12.45
N ILE A 172 38.64 1.29 -12.00
CA ILE A 172 38.46 1.81 -10.65
C ILE A 172 36.97 2.10 -10.36
N LEU A 173 36.26 2.72 -11.31
CA LEU A 173 34.82 2.96 -11.22
C LEU A 173 34.01 1.67 -11.11
N ILE A 174 34.29 0.70 -11.98
CA ILE A 174 33.56 -0.58 -12.00
C ILE A 174 33.82 -1.39 -10.72
N ASP A 175 35.08 -1.41 -10.25
CA ASP A 175 35.49 -2.17 -9.08
C ASP A 175 34.91 -1.60 -7.78
N GLU A 176 34.82 -0.27 -7.67
CA GLU A 176 34.16 0.38 -6.53
C GLU A 176 32.66 0.05 -6.51
N LEU A 177 31.96 0.16 -7.66
CA LEU A 177 30.55 -0.19 -7.77
C LEU A 177 30.29 -1.67 -7.47
N PHE A 178 31.16 -2.57 -7.95
CA PHE A 178 31.10 -4.00 -7.67
C PHE A 178 31.23 -4.27 -6.17
N ARG A 179 32.20 -3.65 -5.49
CA ARG A 179 32.44 -3.79 -4.05
C ARG A 179 31.23 -3.32 -3.23
N GLU A 180 30.69 -2.15 -3.53
CA GLU A 180 29.54 -1.58 -2.81
C GLU A 180 28.23 -2.34 -3.06
N SER A 181 28.13 -3.08 -4.16
CA SER A 181 27.00 -4.00 -4.41
C SER A 181 27.06 -5.29 -3.58
N GLY A 182 28.04 -5.43 -2.69
CA GLY A 182 28.32 -6.68 -1.97
C GLY A 182 28.88 -7.76 -2.88
N GLN A 183 29.58 -7.37 -3.96
CA GLN A 183 30.19 -8.27 -4.96
C GLN A 183 29.19 -9.18 -5.70
N LYS A 184 27.90 -8.80 -5.72
CA LYS A 184 26.85 -9.59 -6.38
C LYS A 184 26.58 -9.11 -7.81
N GLN A 185 26.78 -7.82 -8.11
CA GLN A 185 26.29 -7.20 -9.33
C GLN A 185 27.44 -6.71 -10.20
N LYS A 186 27.47 -7.12 -11.47
CA LYS A 186 28.51 -6.70 -12.43
C LYS A 186 28.12 -5.40 -13.13
N PHE A 187 29.11 -4.54 -13.32
CA PHE A 187 28.93 -3.24 -13.99
C PHE A 187 29.83 -3.14 -15.24
N ARG A 188 29.36 -2.41 -16.25
CA ARG A 188 30.18 -1.95 -17.38
C ARG A 188 29.86 -0.52 -17.77
N VAL A 189 30.88 0.27 -18.12
CA VAL A 189 30.68 1.49 -18.91
C VAL A 189 30.17 1.08 -20.29
N PHE A 190 28.95 1.49 -20.61
CA PHE A 190 28.29 1.21 -21.88
C PHE A 190 28.69 2.25 -22.93
N SER A 191 28.39 3.51 -22.67
CA SER A 191 28.73 4.63 -23.56
C SER A 191 28.96 5.92 -22.77
N TYR A 192 29.59 6.89 -23.40
CA TYR A 192 29.77 8.23 -22.84
C TYR A 192 29.71 9.32 -23.91
N LEU A 193 29.49 10.54 -23.46
CA LEU A 193 29.44 11.76 -24.24
C LEU A 193 30.29 12.82 -23.55
N ILE A 194 31.15 13.48 -24.32
CA ILE A 194 31.87 14.67 -23.90
C ILE A 194 31.39 15.82 -24.79
N LEU A 195 30.71 16.79 -24.18
CA LEU A 195 30.18 17.96 -24.87
C LEU A 195 30.41 19.19 -24.00
N ASP A 196 31.07 20.20 -24.55
CA ASP A 196 31.52 21.40 -23.84
C ASP A 196 32.33 21.06 -22.56
N GLN A 197 31.79 21.39 -21.39
CA GLN A 197 32.38 21.17 -20.07
C GLN A 197 31.71 20.02 -19.31
N THR A 198 30.91 19.22 -20.02
CA THR A 198 30.06 18.19 -19.43
C THR A 198 30.43 16.81 -19.95
N VAL A 199 30.63 15.87 -19.03
CA VAL A 199 30.88 14.46 -19.31
C VAL A 199 29.71 13.63 -18.80
N THR A 200 28.96 13.02 -19.72
CA THR A 200 27.80 12.16 -19.40
C THR A 200 28.15 10.71 -19.68
N VAL A 201 27.89 9.82 -18.73
CA VAL A 201 28.26 8.40 -18.80
C VAL A 201 27.05 7.52 -18.53
N ILE A 202 26.90 6.46 -19.35
CA ILE A 202 25.92 5.38 -19.15
C ILE A 202 26.67 4.13 -18.70
N LEU A 203 26.28 3.62 -17.54
CA LEU A 203 26.71 2.36 -16.97
C LEU A 203 25.58 1.34 -17.10
N TYR A 204 25.92 0.10 -17.44
CA TYR A 204 24.99 -1.02 -17.34
C TYR A 204 25.32 -1.88 -16.12
N LYS A 205 24.32 -2.05 -15.27
CA LYS A 205 24.31 -3.00 -14.17
C LYS A 205 23.60 -4.27 -14.63
N GLN A 206 24.29 -5.41 -14.58
CA GLN A 206 23.67 -6.70 -14.85
C GLN A 206 22.70 -7.03 -13.70
N VAL A 207 21.45 -7.38 -14.00
CA VAL A 207 20.41 -7.71 -12.99
C VAL A 207 20.06 -9.19 -13.03
N ASN A 208 20.01 -9.78 -14.22
CA ASN A 208 19.73 -11.19 -14.41
C ASN A 208 20.62 -11.79 -15.50
N ASP A 209 20.90 -13.08 -15.39
CA ASP A 209 21.70 -13.86 -16.36
C ASP A 209 21.11 -15.27 -16.43
N ALA A 210 20.10 -15.42 -17.27
CA ALA A 210 19.33 -16.64 -17.38
C ALA A 210 19.07 -16.98 -18.85
N PRO A 211 19.00 -18.28 -19.21
CA PRO A 211 18.48 -18.68 -20.51
C PRO A 211 17.00 -18.31 -20.60
N ARG A 212 16.59 -17.64 -21.67
CA ARG A 212 15.18 -17.43 -22.02
C ARG A 212 14.82 -18.32 -23.20
N ALA A 213 13.65 -18.94 -23.14
CA ALA A 213 13.09 -19.67 -24.26
C ALA A 213 12.87 -18.70 -25.44
N ASP A 214 13.27 -19.13 -26.62
CA ASP A 214 13.08 -18.43 -27.90
C ASP A 214 12.51 -19.44 -28.90
N PHE A 215 12.02 -18.98 -30.05
CA PHE A 215 11.40 -19.82 -31.07
C PHE A 215 12.37 -20.90 -31.59
N ASP A 216 13.63 -20.53 -31.86
CA ASP A 216 14.63 -21.46 -32.38
C ASP A 216 15.37 -22.22 -31.28
N LYS A 217 15.98 -21.50 -30.34
CA LYS A 217 16.74 -22.09 -29.22
C LYS A 217 16.81 -21.13 -28.05
N ALA A 218 16.85 -21.66 -26.84
CA ALA A 218 16.99 -20.83 -25.65
C ALA A 218 18.28 -19.98 -25.73
N VAL A 219 18.14 -18.66 -25.62
CA VAL A 219 19.25 -17.71 -25.68
C VAL A 219 19.60 -17.25 -24.27
N ARG A 220 20.89 -17.24 -23.93
CA ARG A 220 21.36 -16.65 -22.68
C ARG A 220 21.10 -15.14 -22.70
N ASN A 221 20.16 -14.68 -21.89
CA ASN A 221 19.83 -13.28 -21.76
C ASN A 221 20.50 -12.66 -20.53
N LYS A 222 21.30 -11.62 -20.75
CA LYS A 222 21.90 -10.80 -19.68
C LYS A 222 21.12 -9.50 -19.56
N GLU A 223 20.15 -9.50 -18.67
CA GLU A 223 19.32 -8.34 -18.43
C GLU A 223 20.13 -7.25 -17.72
N VAL A 224 20.04 -6.02 -18.22
CA VAL A 224 20.79 -4.87 -17.72
C VAL A 224 19.87 -3.71 -17.37
N VAL A 225 20.22 -2.96 -16.34
CA VAL A 225 19.57 -1.70 -15.96
C VAL A 225 20.57 -0.55 -16.12
N PRO A 226 20.19 0.57 -16.77
CA PRO A 226 21.06 1.71 -16.93
C PRO A 226 21.17 2.53 -15.63
N LEU A 227 22.41 2.83 -15.27
CA LEU A 227 22.82 3.79 -14.24
C LEU A 227 23.55 4.93 -14.95
N MET A 228 23.14 6.17 -14.76
CA MET A 228 23.71 7.31 -15.50
C MET A 228 24.21 8.38 -14.56
N PHE A 229 25.30 9.04 -14.93
CA PHE A 229 25.74 10.25 -14.25
C PHE A 229 26.31 11.26 -15.24
N SER A 230 26.26 12.54 -14.86
CA SER A 230 26.83 13.64 -15.63
C SER A 230 27.66 14.53 -14.72
N VAL A 231 28.88 14.85 -15.13
CA VAL A 231 29.82 15.74 -14.41
C VAL A 231 29.94 17.02 -15.24
N ASN A 232 29.55 18.15 -14.67
CA ASN A 232 29.80 19.47 -15.27
C ASN A 232 30.97 20.14 -14.54
N ALA A 233 32.13 20.18 -15.19
CA ALA A 233 33.35 20.71 -14.59
C ALA A 233 33.27 22.23 -14.33
N LYS A 234 32.50 22.96 -15.14
CA LYS A 234 32.34 24.41 -15.02
C LYS A 234 31.41 24.79 -13.87
N GLU A 235 30.27 24.13 -13.78
CA GLU A 235 29.26 24.38 -12.73
C GLU A 235 29.60 23.70 -11.41
N ARG A 236 30.61 22.81 -11.41
CA ARG A 236 31.00 21.98 -10.26
C ARG A 236 29.83 21.16 -9.73
N THR A 237 29.11 20.54 -10.66
CA THR A 237 27.94 19.71 -10.36
C THR A 237 28.15 18.27 -10.82
N LEU A 238 27.50 17.36 -10.11
CA LEU A 238 27.36 15.96 -10.44
C LEU A 238 25.87 15.61 -10.38
N GLU A 239 25.30 15.16 -11.48
CA GLU A 239 23.93 14.65 -11.53
C GLU A 239 23.95 13.13 -11.65
N ILE A 240 23.19 12.42 -10.80
CA ILE A 240 23.09 10.95 -10.83
C ILE A 240 21.64 10.52 -11.08
N LYS A 241 21.41 9.78 -12.17
CA LYS A 241 20.12 9.16 -12.50
C LYS A 241 20.19 7.65 -12.25
N SER A 242 19.55 7.22 -11.16
CA SER A 242 19.46 5.82 -10.74
C SER A 242 18.14 5.53 -10.05
N THR A 243 17.63 4.29 -10.18
CA THR A 243 16.45 3.82 -9.46
C THR A 243 16.77 3.29 -8.06
N THR A 244 18.03 2.94 -7.76
CA THR A 244 18.40 2.38 -6.45
C THR A 244 19.29 3.32 -5.64
N LEU A 245 18.99 3.44 -4.33
CA LEU A 245 19.76 4.27 -3.41
C LEU A 245 21.20 3.74 -3.22
N THR A 246 21.38 2.42 -3.28
CA THR A 246 22.69 1.76 -3.16
C THR A 246 23.63 2.16 -4.30
N ASP A 247 23.14 2.14 -5.55
CA ASP A 247 23.95 2.53 -6.71
C ASP A 247 24.35 4.02 -6.64
N LYS A 248 23.45 4.88 -6.13
CA LYS A 248 23.75 6.30 -5.89
C LYS A 248 24.87 6.49 -4.86
N LYS A 249 24.74 5.84 -3.70
CA LYS A 249 25.76 5.88 -2.64
C LYS A 249 27.12 5.37 -3.14
N ALA A 250 27.12 4.31 -3.95
CA ALA A 250 28.34 3.74 -4.51
C ALA A 250 29.06 4.71 -5.46
N LEU A 251 28.32 5.42 -6.33
CA LEU A 251 28.90 6.47 -7.17
C LEU A 251 29.46 7.62 -6.35
N ILE A 252 28.73 8.10 -5.33
CA ILE A 252 29.22 9.18 -4.45
C ILE A 252 30.51 8.76 -3.73
N LYS A 253 30.57 7.51 -3.26
CA LYS A 253 31.78 6.95 -2.65
C LYS A 253 32.94 6.87 -3.62
N TYR A 254 32.70 6.46 -4.87
CA TYR A 254 33.71 6.49 -5.92
C TYR A 254 34.28 7.90 -6.10
N PHE A 255 33.44 8.92 -6.20
CA PHE A 255 33.89 10.29 -6.36
C PHE A 255 34.69 10.79 -5.14
N ASN A 256 34.21 10.52 -3.92
CA ASN A 256 34.92 10.87 -2.68
C ASN A 256 36.31 10.20 -2.57
N ASN A 257 36.41 8.92 -2.96
CA ASN A 257 37.64 8.15 -2.74
C ASN A 257 38.72 8.44 -3.79
N ASN A 258 38.33 8.80 -5.01
CA ASN A 258 39.25 8.89 -6.15
C ASN A 258 39.62 10.33 -6.52
N PHE A 259 38.90 11.31 -6.00
CA PHE A 259 39.16 12.72 -6.23
C PHE A 259 39.25 13.41 -4.86
N PRO A 260 40.46 13.62 -4.31
CA PRO A 260 40.68 14.05 -2.92
C PRO A 260 39.99 15.36 -2.53
N ASP A 261 39.78 16.24 -3.51
CA ASP A 261 39.13 17.55 -3.34
C ASP A 261 37.64 17.53 -3.75
N CYS A 262 37.14 16.40 -4.26
CA CYS A 262 35.73 16.23 -4.61
C CYS A 262 34.98 15.63 -3.43
N ASN A 263 34.21 16.47 -2.73
CA ASN A 263 33.24 16.02 -1.74
C ASN A 263 31.84 16.34 -2.26
N PRO A 264 31.20 15.46 -3.06
CA PRO A 264 29.86 15.69 -3.57
C PRO A 264 28.88 15.77 -2.41
N SER A 265 28.45 16.99 -2.13
CA SER A 265 27.38 17.28 -1.20
C SER A 265 26.07 17.36 -1.99
N PRO A 266 25.00 16.67 -1.55
CA PRO A 266 23.71 16.83 -2.21
C PRO A 266 23.31 18.30 -2.16
N ILE A 267 22.83 18.85 -3.28
CA ILE A 267 22.17 20.15 -3.26
C ILE A 267 20.83 19.94 -2.53
N GLN A 268 20.88 19.95 -1.19
CA GLN A 268 19.69 19.93 -0.36
C GLN A 268 19.10 21.33 -0.41
N LEU A 269 18.09 21.50 -1.26
CA LEU A 269 17.19 22.61 -1.13
C LEU A 269 16.59 22.52 0.29
N LYS A 270 16.75 23.59 1.08
CA LYS A 270 16.14 23.68 2.41
C LYS A 270 14.66 23.34 2.31
N VAL A 271 14.09 22.64 3.29
CA VAL A 271 12.65 22.36 3.32
C VAL A 271 11.89 23.69 3.18
N PHE A 272 10.92 23.73 2.27
CA PHE A 272 10.14 24.92 1.99
C PHE A 272 9.05 25.08 3.06
N GLU A 273 9.16 26.16 3.84
CA GLU A 273 8.24 26.48 4.94
C GLU A 273 7.46 27.78 4.71
N LYS A 274 7.81 28.57 3.68
CA LYS A 274 7.28 29.91 3.44
C LYS A 274 5.97 29.89 2.63
N TYR A 275 4.93 29.26 3.19
CA TYR A 275 3.57 29.26 2.60
C TYR A 275 2.48 29.39 3.66
N ASN A 276 1.28 29.83 3.26
CA ASN A 276 0.07 29.81 4.08
C ASN A 276 -0.78 28.60 3.68
N SER A 277 -1.16 27.76 4.65
CA SER A 277 -1.92 26.52 4.39
C SER A 277 -3.29 26.79 3.78
N GLU A 278 -3.94 27.90 4.14
CA GLU A 278 -5.27 28.26 3.65
C GLU A 278 -5.20 28.75 2.20
N ASP A 279 -4.20 29.56 1.85
CA ASP A 279 -3.99 30.02 0.48
C ASP A 279 -3.68 28.85 -0.46
N VAL A 280 -2.87 27.89 -0.01
CA VAL A 280 -2.59 26.65 -0.76
C VAL A 280 -3.85 25.79 -0.88
N LYS A 281 -4.65 25.66 0.18
CA LYS A 281 -5.93 24.92 0.14
C LYS A 281 -6.87 25.55 -0.89
N ASN A 282 -7.02 26.86 -0.87
CA ASN A 282 -7.85 27.58 -1.83
C ASN A 282 -7.28 27.54 -3.26
N ALA A 283 -5.96 27.42 -3.44
CA ALA A 283 -5.37 27.21 -4.75
C ALA A 283 -5.72 25.84 -5.35
N PHE A 284 -5.72 24.78 -4.54
CA PHE A 284 -6.07 23.42 -4.98
C PHE A 284 -7.56 23.13 -5.02
N ILE A 285 -8.40 23.82 -4.24
CA ILE A 285 -9.84 23.58 -4.20
C ILE A 285 -10.61 24.55 -5.10
N GLN A 286 -10.22 25.83 -5.09
CA GLN A 286 -10.95 26.89 -5.79
C GLN A 286 -10.21 27.41 -7.03
N GLY A 287 -8.96 26.99 -7.25
CA GLY A 287 -8.12 27.53 -8.32
C GLY A 287 -7.67 28.97 -8.10
N SER A 288 -7.88 29.50 -6.89
CA SER A 288 -7.48 30.86 -6.50
C SER A 288 -5.95 31.00 -6.45
N LEU A 289 -5.46 32.22 -6.64
CA LEU A 289 -4.02 32.49 -6.63
C LEU A 289 -3.62 32.92 -5.21
N PRO A 290 -2.51 32.41 -4.64
CA PRO A 290 -1.96 32.90 -3.38
C PRO A 290 -1.45 34.35 -3.43
N GLY A 291 -1.47 35.00 -4.60
CA GLY A 291 -1.13 36.42 -4.81
C GLY A 291 -1.96 37.04 -5.95
N GLU A 292 -1.76 38.33 -6.23
CA GLU A 292 -2.61 39.10 -7.16
C GLU A 292 -2.26 38.91 -8.67
N GLU A 293 -1.13 38.27 -8.99
CA GLU A 293 -0.67 38.11 -10.38
C GLU A 293 -1.33 36.91 -11.09
N LYS A 294 -2.01 37.16 -12.22
CA LYS A 294 -2.53 36.10 -13.09
C LYS A 294 -1.38 35.27 -13.70
N VAL A 295 -1.54 33.95 -13.69
CA VAL A 295 -0.61 33.02 -14.34
C VAL A 295 -1.15 32.70 -15.75
N GLU A 296 -0.48 33.22 -16.78
CA GLU A 296 -0.85 32.96 -18.18
C GLU A 296 -0.29 31.62 -18.70
N ASP A 297 -0.99 30.97 -19.63
CA ASP A 297 -0.58 29.71 -20.28
C ASP A 297 -0.20 28.61 -19.26
N PHE A 298 -1.11 28.34 -18.32
CA PHE A 298 -0.98 27.30 -17.31
C PHE A 298 -2.36 26.74 -16.93
N VAL A 299 -2.76 25.64 -17.56
CA VAL A 299 -4.06 24.99 -17.36
C VAL A 299 -3.87 23.70 -16.57
N VAL A 300 -4.69 23.48 -15.54
CA VAL A 300 -4.71 22.24 -14.77
C VAL A 300 -5.92 21.44 -15.23
N ASN A 301 -5.70 20.41 -16.04
CA ASN A 301 -6.82 19.67 -16.66
C ASN A 301 -7.17 18.36 -15.95
N LYS A 302 -6.33 17.92 -15.01
CA LYS A 302 -6.58 16.73 -14.20
C LYS A 302 -6.02 16.91 -12.80
N ILE A 303 -6.76 16.46 -11.79
CA ILE A 303 -6.28 16.31 -10.42
C ILE A 303 -6.76 14.98 -9.84
N VAL A 304 -5.90 14.36 -9.05
CA VAL A 304 -6.14 13.06 -8.43
C VAL A 304 -5.93 13.19 -6.93
N PHE A 305 -6.98 12.86 -6.16
CA PHE A 305 -6.97 12.84 -4.70
C PHE A 305 -6.80 11.41 -4.19
N ARG A 306 -5.90 11.20 -3.23
CA ARG A 306 -5.58 9.90 -2.62
C ARG A 306 -6.73 9.35 -1.78
N GLU A 307 -7.46 10.25 -1.13
CA GLU A 307 -8.52 9.94 -0.19
C GLU A 307 -9.80 10.70 -0.55
N SER A 308 -10.95 10.14 -0.18
CA SER A 308 -12.25 10.77 -0.34
C SER A 308 -13.12 10.52 0.89
N PRO A 309 -13.91 11.53 1.32
CA PRO A 309 -14.91 11.34 2.37
C PRO A 309 -16.07 10.39 1.96
N ILE A 310 -16.16 10.00 0.68
CA ILE A 310 -17.21 9.10 0.19
C ILE A 310 -17.03 7.69 0.77
N LYS A 311 -18.09 7.15 1.39
CA LYS A 311 -18.12 5.76 1.89
C LYS A 311 -17.75 4.79 0.73
N ASN A 312 -16.71 3.97 0.93
CA ASN A 312 -16.20 2.94 0.00
C ASN A 312 -15.49 3.41 -1.28
N SER A 313 -15.13 4.69 -1.41
CA SER A 313 -14.31 5.18 -2.53
C SER A 313 -12.99 5.73 -2.01
N PRO A 314 -11.86 5.00 -2.14
CA PRO A 314 -10.60 5.52 -1.62
C PRO A 314 -10.07 6.68 -2.46
N LYS A 315 -10.21 6.63 -3.79
CA LYS A 315 -9.53 7.56 -4.71
C LYS A 315 -10.52 8.30 -5.61
N VAL A 316 -10.33 9.62 -5.77
CA VAL A 316 -11.15 10.45 -6.66
C VAL A 316 -10.27 11.07 -7.74
N THR A 317 -10.69 10.92 -9.00
CA THR A 317 -10.03 11.52 -10.17
C THR A 317 -11.00 12.47 -10.85
N LEU A 318 -10.57 13.71 -11.05
CA LEU A 318 -11.32 14.73 -11.77
C LEU A 318 -10.50 15.12 -13.00
N GLU A 319 -11.11 15.03 -14.19
CA GLU A 319 -10.45 15.27 -15.47
C GLU A 319 -11.38 15.99 -16.45
N LEU A 320 -10.83 16.97 -17.17
CA LEU A 320 -11.48 17.67 -18.28
C LEU A 320 -10.53 17.71 -19.48
N GLU A 321 -11.11 17.75 -20.68
CA GLU A 321 -10.33 17.85 -21.90
C GLU A 321 -9.95 19.30 -22.17
N ASN A 322 -8.65 19.62 -22.07
CA ASN A 322 -8.08 20.93 -22.43
C ASN A 322 -8.62 22.17 -21.68
N GLU A 323 -9.41 21.97 -20.62
CA GLU A 323 -9.96 23.04 -19.76
C GLU A 323 -9.44 22.94 -18.33
N ASP A 324 -9.58 24.02 -17.55
CA ASP A 324 -9.23 24.02 -16.13
C ASP A 324 -10.25 23.21 -15.31
N ILE A 325 -9.73 22.35 -14.43
CA ILE A 325 -10.52 21.39 -13.65
C ILE A 325 -11.30 22.01 -12.48
N TRP A 326 -11.08 23.29 -12.17
CA TRP A 326 -11.58 23.93 -10.95
C TRP A 326 -13.09 23.95 -10.76
N PRO A 327 -13.94 24.11 -11.80
CA PRO A 327 -15.39 23.97 -11.63
C PRO A 327 -15.77 22.61 -11.04
N SER A 328 -15.15 21.53 -11.54
CA SER A 328 -15.37 20.16 -11.07
C SER A 328 -14.82 19.93 -9.67
N VAL A 329 -13.64 20.48 -9.35
CA VAL A 329 -13.04 20.38 -8.01
C VAL A 329 -13.89 21.12 -6.98
N LYS A 330 -14.30 22.36 -7.28
CA LYS A 330 -15.14 23.15 -6.38
C LYS A 330 -16.48 22.48 -6.13
N TYR A 331 -17.11 21.94 -7.17
CA TYR A 331 -18.35 21.17 -7.04
C TYR A 331 -18.14 19.92 -6.18
N ALA A 332 -17.07 19.15 -6.41
CA ALA A 332 -16.75 17.96 -5.63
C ALA A 332 -16.52 18.30 -4.15
N HIS A 333 -15.83 19.41 -3.86
CA HIS A 333 -15.59 19.83 -2.47
C HIS A 333 -16.87 20.26 -1.76
N ILE A 334 -17.72 21.07 -2.40
CA ILE A 334 -19.01 21.51 -1.85
C ILE A 334 -19.92 20.31 -1.52
N ASN A 335 -19.89 19.27 -2.37
CA ASN A 335 -20.65 18.04 -2.15
C ASN A 335 -19.95 17.04 -1.21
N LYS A 336 -18.86 17.44 -0.54
CA LYS A 336 -18.07 16.60 0.37
C LYS A 336 -17.52 15.33 -0.27
N CYS A 337 -17.27 15.36 -1.59
CA CYS A 337 -16.64 14.28 -2.33
C CYS A 337 -15.12 14.30 -2.20
N ILE A 338 -14.54 15.45 -1.90
CA ILE A 338 -13.10 15.66 -1.66
C ILE A 338 -12.92 16.65 -0.50
N ASP A 339 -11.86 16.47 0.27
CA ASP A 339 -11.33 17.48 1.18
C ASP A 339 -9.80 17.53 1.03
N LEU A 340 -9.21 18.64 1.44
CA LEU A 340 -7.77 18.82 1.51
C LEU A 340 -7.44 19.12 2.97
N GLU A 341 -7.26 18.05 3.75
CA GLU A 341 -6.79 18.11 5.13
C GLU A 341 -5.26 18.19 5.19
N SER A 342 -4.57 17.78 4.12
CA SER A 342 -3.13 17.84 3.98
C SER A 342 -2.66 17.88 2.51
N LEU A 343 -1.44 18.34 2.27
CA LEU A 343 -0.79 18.24 0.95
C LEU A 343 -0.64 16.80 0.45
N LYS A 344 -0.64 15.81 1.37
CA LYS A 344 -0.52 14.40 1.00
C LYS A 344 -1.73 13.89 0.23
N ASP A 345 -2.89 14.51 0.44
CA ASP A 345 -4.16 14.11 -0.15
C ASP A 345 -4.15 14.29 -1.67
N ILE A 346 -3.27 15.14 -2.20
CA ILE A 346 -3.04 15.27 -3.64
C ILE A 346 -2.06 14.16 -4.07
N GLU A 347 -2.49 13.27 -4.94
CA GLU A 347 -1.65 12.21 -5.51
C GLU A 347 -0.87 12.72 -6.72
N SER A 348 -1.58 13.36 -7.65
CA SER A 348 -1.00 13.88 -8.89
C SER A 348 -1.91 14.90 -9.56
N LEU A 349 -1.33 15.68 -10.46
CA LEU A 349 -2.01 16.66 -11.28
C LEU A 349 -1.42 16.68 -12.68
N SER A 350 -2.24 16.97 -13.69
CA SER A 350 -1.78 17.21 -15.06
C SER A 350 -1.89 18.69 -15.37
N ILE A 351 -0.76 19.26 -15.80
CA ILE A 351 -0.64 20.66 -16.22
C ILE A 351 -0.36 20.73 -17.71
N LYS A 352 -0.98 21.69 -18.38
CA LYS A 352 -0.70 22.04 -19.76
C LYS A 352 -0.13 23.45 -19.78
N SER A 353 1.10 23.57 -20.26
CA SER A 353 1.77 24.85 -20.46
C SER A 353 2.55 24.79 -21.77
N SER A 354 2.46 25.85 -22.58
CA SER A 354 3.17 25.97 -23.86
C SER A 354 2.96 24.74 -24.77
N SER A 355 1.67 24.36 -24.94
CA SER A 355 1.17 23.25 -25.77
C SER A 355 1.69 21.83 -25.44
N LYS A 356 2.33 21.63 -24.28
CA LYS A 356 2.71 20.30 -23.76
C LYS A 356 2.00 19.99 -22.45
N SER A 357 1.46 18.78 -22.34
CA SER A 357 0.93 18.25 -21.08
C SER A 357 2.05 17.60 -20.26
N ARG A 358 2.02 17.79 -18.94
CA ARG A 358 2.97 17.26 -17.96
C ARG A 358 2.26 16.78 -16.72
N ILE A 359 2.75 15.69 -16.16
CA ILE A 359 2.24 15.14 -14.91
C ILE A 359 3.17 15.58 -13.78
N VAL A 360 2.59 16.16 -12.75
CA VAL A 360 3.24 16.42 -11.46
C VAL A 360 2.71 15.39 -10.48
N ARG A 361 3.61 14.69 -9.80
CA ARG A 361 3.31 13.68 -8.79
C ARG A 361 3.69 14.18 -7.41
N SER A 362 2.88 13.86 -6.42
CA SER A 362 3.17 14.07 -5.02
C SER A 362 3.83 12.83 -4.43
N ILE A 363 4.93 13.00 -3.72
CA ILE A 363 5.67 11.95 -3.01
C ILE A 363 5.69 12.31 -1.52
N VAL A 364 5.08 11.47 -0.69
CA VAL A 364 5.10 11.61 0.77
C VAL A 364 6.40 11.00 1.31
N ARG A 365 7.21 11.82 1.98
CA ARG A 365 8.46 11.40 2.63
C ARG A 365 8.17 10.73 3.97
N ASP A 366 9.16 10.01 4.50
CA ASP A 366 9.00 9.29 5.77
C ASP A 366 8.81 10.23 6.97
N ASN A 367 9.26 11.48 6.87
CA ASN A 367 9.06 12.52 7.88
C ASN A 367 7.70 13.25 7.74
N GLY A 368 6.78 12.77 6.89
CA GLY A 368 5.47 13.37 6.62
C GLY A 368 5.47 14.56 5.66
N ASN A 369 6.64 15.04 5.23
CA ASN A 369 6.75 16.14 4.27
C ASN A 369 6.39 15.66 2.84
N VAL A 370 6.02 16.61 1.98
CA VAL A 370 5.54 16.32 0.63
C VAL A 370 6.50 16.91 -0.41
N LEU A 371 6.78 16.14 -1.46
CA LEU A 371 7.57 16.58 -2.60
C LEU A 371 6.73 16.46 -3.88
N PHE A 372 6.51 17.59 -4.55
CA PHE A 372 5.91 17.59 -5.89
C PHE A 372 7.00 17.49 -6.96
N THR A 373 7.00 16.41 -7.73
CA THR A 373 7.95 16.18 -8.83
C THR A 373 7.23 16.22 -10.17
N MET A 374 7.75 16.99 -11.12
CA MET A 374 7.25 17.02 -12.49
C MET A 374 8.02 16.05 -13.37
N ASP A 375 7.34 15.36 -14.29
CA ASP A 375 8.01 14.70 -15.41
C ASP A 375 8.61 15.76 -16.35
N ASP A 376 9.90 16.02 -16.21
CA ASP A 376 10.64 16.98 -17.03
C ASP A 376 11.33 16.33 -18.24
N SER A 377 10.98 15.08 -18.58
CA SER A 377 11.56 14.40 -19.73
C SER A 377 11.33 15.19 -21.03
N ARG A 378 12.39 15.27 -21.85
CA ARG A 378 12.40 15.97 -23.15
C ARG A 378 11.95 17.45 -23.06
N LEU A 379 12.19 18.10 -21.92
CA LEU A 379 11.92 19.52 -21.71
C LEU A 379 13.23 20.32 -21.79
N GLU A 380 13.19 21.47 -22.45
CA GLU A 380 14.31 22.40 -22.49
C GLU A 380 14.42 23.15 -21.16
N GLU A 381 15.64 23.43 -20.68
CA GLU A 381 15.87 24.01 -19.35
C GLU A 381 15.13 25.35 -19.15
N ALA A 382 15.10 26.21 -20.16
CA ALA A 382 14.34 27.47 -20.11
C ALA A 382 12.83 27.25 -19.91
N LYS A 383 12.24 26.23 -20.56
CA LYS A 383 10.82 25.88 -20.39
C LYS A 383 10.57 25.21 -19.05
N LYS A 384 11.52 24.42 -18.56
CA LYS A 384 11.47 23.82 -17.23
C LYS A 384 11.41 24.89 -16.15
N GLN A 385 12.30 25.87 -16.20
CA GLN A 385 12.30 27.01 -15.28
C GLN A 385 10.98 27.79 -15.35
N LEU A 386 10.48 28.08 -16.56
CA LEU A 386 9.18 28.75 -16.73
C LEU A 386 8.02 27.98 -16.09
N ILE A 387 7.96 26.66 -16.22
CA ILE A 387 6.90 25.85 -15.60
C ILE A 387 7.05 25.85 -14.07
N VAL A 388 8.27 25.78 -13.54
CA VAL A 388 8.53 25.84 -12.09
C VAL A 388 8.09 27.18 -11.51
N GLU A 389 8.40 28.30 -12.19
CA GLU A 389 7.97 29.64 -11.81
C GLU A 389 6.44 29.80 -11.84
N LYS A 390 5.79 29.30 -12.90
CA LYS A 390 4.32 29.34 -13.01
C LYS A 390 3.66 28.47 -11.93
N PHE A 391 4.23 27.32 -11.60
CA PHE A 391 3.70 26.43 -10.56
C PHE A 391 3.75 27.09 -9.18
N ILE A 392 4.88 27.70 -8.79
CA ILE A 392 4.97 28.39 -7.50
C ILE A 392 4.05 29.62 -7.42
N LYS A 393 3.88 30.37 -8.52
CA LYS A 393 2.89 31.46 -8.58
C LYS A 393 1.46 30.95 -8.45
N LYS A 394 1.14 29.79 -9.06
CA LYS A 394 -0.21 29.23 -9.06
C LYS A 394 -0.60 28.64 -7.71
N PHE A 395 0.29 27.89 -7.06
CA PHE A 395 -0.02 27.10 -5.87
C PHE A 395 0.67 27.60 -4.60
N GLY A 396 1.60 28.55 -4.67
CA GLY A 396 2.31 29.07 -3.50
C GLY A 396 3.35 28.11 -2.93
N ILE A 397 3.59 26.98 -3.60
CA ILE A 397 4.53 25.93 -3.20
C ILE A 397 5.42 25.51 -4.38
N PRO A 398 6.69 25.14 -4.15
CA PRO A 398 7.65 24.82 -5.21
C PRO A 398 7.49 23.40 -5.77
N LEU A 399 7.98 23.21 -7.02
CA LEU A 399 8.30 21.89 -7.57
C LEU A 399 9.72 21.47 -7.18
N ASN A 400 9.96 20.16 -7.11
CA ASN A 400 11.27 19.52 -6.90
C ASN A 400 11.99 19.95 -5.60
N GLN A 401 11.25 20.49 -4.64
CA GLN A 401 11.72 20.86 -3.31
C GLN A 401 10.79 20.26 -2.26
N GLU A 402 11.34 19.76 -1.16
CA GLU A 402 10.56 19.21 -0.06
C GLU A 402 9.80 20.33 0.63
N ILE A 403 8.50 20.14 0.87
CA ILE A 403 7.60 21.11 1.50
C ILE A 403 7.23 20.58 2.88
N ALA A 404 7.40 21.41 3.89
CA ALA A 404 7.00 21.08 5.25
C ALA A 404 5.47 20.91 5.28
N ASN A 405 4.97 19.73 5.64
CA ASN A 405 3.52 19.48 5.69
C ASN A 405 2.91 19.79 7.07
N GLY A 406 3.74 20.15 8.06
CA GLY A 406 3.34 20.32 9.46
C GLY A 406 2.39 21.47 9.76
N LYS A 407 2.09 22.34 8.78
CA LYS A 407 1.06 23.40 8.93
C LYS A 407 -0.37 22.86 8.83
N TYR A 408 -0.54 21.62 8.39
CA TYR A 408 -1.80 20.89 8.36
C TYR A 408 -1.92 19.96 9.57
N THR A 409 -3.14 19.69 10.04
CA THR A 409 -3.39 18.80 11.18
C THR A 409 -2.89 17.39 10.92
N ALA A 410 -3.27 16.79 9.79
CA ALA A 410 -2.80 15.46 9.40
C ALA A 410 -1.29 15.41 9.13
N GLY A 411 -0.70 16.50 8.59
CA GLY A 411 0.75 16.61 8.42
C GLY A 411 1.52 16.74 9.74
N LYS A 412 0.93 17.39 10.75
CA LYS A 412 1.46 17.44 12.12
C LYS A 412 1.41 16.05 12.77
N ALA A 413 0.31 15.31 12.58
CA ALA A 413 0.15 13.95 13.07
C ALA A 413 1.22 13.01 12.50
N ASP A 414 1.43 13.00 11.18
CA ASP A 414 2.47 12.21 10.53
C ASP A 414 3.87 12.52 11.08
N LYS A 415 4.15 13.80 11.37
CA LYS A 415 5.43 14.21 11.96
C LYS A 415 5.59 13.70 13.39
N ILE A 416 4.53 13.68 14.19
CA ILE A 416 4.54 13.14 15.55
C ILE A 416 4.82 11.64 15.51
N ASP A 417 4.13 10.87 14.67
CA ASP A 417 4.38 9.44 14.53
C ASP A 417 5.79 9.18 14.00
N TYR A 418 6.28 9.96 13.02
CA TYR A 418 7.67 9.85 12.58
C TYR A 418 8.67 10.03 13.74
N LEU A 419 8.46 11.02 14.61
CA LEU A 419 9.34 11.30 15.75
C LEU A 419 9.24 10.22 16.83
N LEU A 420 8.05 9.66 17.07
CA LEU A 420 7.84 8.57 18.03
C LEU A 420 8.42 7.22 17.55
N GLY A 421 8.52 7.02 16.24
CA GLY A 421 9.06 5.81 15.62
C GLY A 421 10.56 5.88 15.27
N THR A 422 11.19 7.07 15.35
CA THR A 422 12.60 7.24 14.94
C THR A 422 13.53 7.37 16.15
N PRO A 423 14.51 6.46 16.31
CA PRO A 423 15.42 6.46 17.45
C PRO A 423 16.46 7.60 17.44
N GLN A 424 16.66 8.28 16.30
CA GLN A 424 17.70 9.31 16.13
C GLN A 424 17.15 10.61 15.55
N THR A 425 17.65 11.73 16.07
CA THR A 425 17.45 13.07 15.50
C THR A 425 18.34 13.25 14.27
N LYS A 426 17.90 12.73 13.11
CA LYS A 426 18.40 13.23 11.81
C LYS A 426 18.15 14.74 11.74
N SER A 427 18.79 15.47 10.82
CA SER A 427 18.61 16.92 10.66
C SER A 427 17.12 17.30 10.56
N LEU A 428 16.50 17.62 11.69
CA LEU A 428 15.09 18.02 11.77
C LEU A 428 14.97 19.47 11.30
N ASP A 429 13.89 19.74 10.57
CA ASP A 429 13.44 21.09 10.27
C ASP A 429 13.04 21.84 11.56
N GLU A 430 12.91 23.16 11.50
CA GLU A 430 12.60 23.97 12.70
C GLU A 430 11.26 23.55 13.33
N HIS A 431 10.29 23.18 12.50
CA HIS A 431 9.01 22.66 12.94
C HIS A 431 9.15 21.32 13.68
N GLY A 432 9.91 20.37 13.14
CA GLY A 432 10.18 19.08 13.78
C GLY A 432 10.90 19.23 15.12
N LYS A 433 11.83 20.19 15.25
CA LYS A 433 12.49 20.51 16.53
C LYS A 433 11.50 21.02 17.58
N LYS A 434 10.54 21.86 17.19
CA LYS A 434 9.48 22.36 18.09
C LYS A 434 8.58 21.22 18.58
N ILE A 435 8.08 20.37 17.67
CA ILE A 435 7.26 19.21 18.03
C ILE A 435 8.04 18.27 18.95
N LEU A 436 9.29 17.97 18.62
CA LEU A 436 10.12 17.09 19.45
C LEU A 436 10.27 17.64 20.87
N SER A 437 10.51 18.95 21.00
CA SER A 437 10.61 19.61 22.31
C SER A 437 9.30 19.51 23.10
N GLU A 438 8.15 19.61 22.42
CA GLU A 438 6.83 19.41 23.02
C GLU A 438 6.62 17.96 23.50
N LEU A 439 6.99 16.97 22.68
CA LEU A 439 6.88 15.54 23.03
C LEU A 439 7.76 15.16 24.21
N ILE A 440 8.98 15.71 24.30
CA ILE A 440 9.88 15.53 25.47
C ILE A 440 9.28 16.19 26.70
N LYS A 441 8.78 17.43 26.59
CA LYS A 441 8.14 18.15 27.70
C LYS A 441 6.94 17.39 28.25
N ASN A 442 6.15 16.78 27.37
CA ASN A 442 4.98 15.98 27.71
C ASN A 442 5.34 14.53 28.11
N LYS A 443 6.64 14.20 28.19
CA LYS A 443 7.17 12.89 28.56
C LYS A 443 6.67 11.74 27.67
N LEU A 444 6.34 12.04 26.41
CA LEU A 444 5.99 11.03 25.41
C LEU A 444 7.23 10.42 24.77
N ILE A 445 8.33 11.17 24.77
CA ILE A 445 9.66 10.72 24.36
C ILE A 445 10.60 10.89 25.54
N ILE A 446 11.40 9.86 25.80
CA ILE A 446 12.47 9.84 26.77
C ILE A 446 13.81 9.69 26.06
N GLU A 447 14.81 10.45 26.53
CA GLU A 447 16.18 10.36 26.07
C GLU A 447 16.90 9.26 26.84
N VAL A 448 17.32 8.21 26.14
CA VAL A 448 18.09 7.08 26.69
C VAL A 448 19.52 7.20 26.21
N LYS A 449 20.46 7.35 27.14
CA LYS A 449 21.89 7.37 26.83
C LYS A 449 22.43 5.95 26.78
N LYS A 450 23.01 5.59 25.64
CA LYS A 450 23.66 4.30 25.38
C LYS A 450 25.13 4.52 25.12
N GLN A 451 25.97 3.58 25.53
CA GLN A 451 27.36 3.57 25.14
C GLN A 451 27.56 2.48 24.09
N ASN A 452 28.17 2.84 22.97
CA ASN A 452 28.56 1.90 21.93
C ASN A 452 30.09 1.81 21.89
N PHE A 453 30.60 0.62 21.57
CA PHE A 453 31.99 0.44 21.16
C PHE A 453 32.08 0.27 19.64
N TYR A 454 33.19 0.71 19.07
CA TYR A 454 33.50 0.67 17.65
C TYR A 454 34.90 0.07 17.45
N CYS A 455 34.97 -1.06 16.74
CA CYS A 455 36.25 -1.67 16.38
C CYS A 455 36.84 -0.99 15.13
N ILE A 456 38.08 -0.51 15.22
CA ILE A 456 38.75 0.18 14.10
C ILE A 456 39.04 -0.78 12.93
N VAL A 457 39.26 -2.07 13.21
CA VAL A 457 39.69 -3.07 12.22
C VAL A 457 38.50 -3.64 11.45
N CYS A 458 37.53 -4.27 12.13
CA CYS A 458 36.38 -4.88 11.46
C CYS A 458 35.19 -3.93 11.29
N LYS A 459 35.28 -2.70 11.80
CA LYS A 459 34.22 -1.67 11.76
C LYS A 459 32.91 -2.10 12.43
N LEU A 460 32.96 -3.11 13.30
CA LEU A 460 31.83 -3.53 14.10
C LEU A 460 31.50 -2.43 15.12
N GLU A 461 30.24 -2.01 15.13
CA GLU A 461 29.67 -1.13 16.15
C GLU A 461 28.60 -1.92 16.93
N LYS A 462 28.70 -1.96 18.26
CA LYS A 462 27.72 -2.62 19.13
C LYS A 462 27.49 -1.82 20.41
N GLU A 463 26.27 -1.90 20.92
CA GLU A 463 25.85 -1.37 22.21
C GLU A 463 26.51 -2.15 23.36
N ILE A 464 26.97 -1.43 24.39
CA ILE A 464 27.47 -1.97 25.64
C ILE A 464 26.26 -2.18 26.55
N THR A 465 25.85 -3.44 26.72
CA THR A 465 24.69 -3.79 27.55
C THR A 465 25.05 -4.01 29.01
N ASP A 466 26.26 -4.53 29.27
CA ASP A 466 26.69 -4.94 30.62
C ASP A 466 28.10 -4.43 30.95
N GLU A 467 29.14 -5.16 30.56
CA GLU A 467 30.55 -4.78 30.78
C GLU A 467 31.17 -4.22 29.51
N THR A 468 32.11 -3.30 29.69
CA THR A 468 32.87 -2.72 28.58
C THR A 468 33.80 -3.79 28.02
N PRO A 469 33.66 -4.22 26.76
CA PRO A 469 34.51 -5.28 26.23
C PRO A 469 35.95 -4.77 26.07
N ASP A 470 36.92 -5.57 26.51
CA ASP A 470 38.36 -5.28 26.35
C ASP A 470 38.87 -5.60 24.92
N GLU A 471 38.15 -6.47 24.20
CA GLU A 471 38.49 -6.95 22.86
C GLU A 471 37.24 -7.01 21.97
N CYS A 472 37.41 -6.77 20.66
CA CYS A 472 36.33 -6.88 19.70
C CYS A 472 35.84 -8.34 19.61
N PRO A 473 34.56 -8.63 19.85
CA PRO A 473 34.04 -10.01 19.88
C PRO A 473 34.09 -10.74 18.53
N ASP A 474 34.26 -10.01 17.43
CA ASP A 474 34.29 -10.57 16.07
C ASP A 474 35.72 -10.76 15.53
N CYS A 475 36.70 -9.98 16.01
CA CYS A 475 38.06 -10.01 15.46
C CYS A 475 39.20 -9.98 16.49
N GLY A 476 38.89 -9.99 17.79
CA GLY A 476 39.87 -10.02 18.89
C GLY A 476 40.70 -8.75 19.05
N ASN A 477 40.40 -7.66 18.34
CA ASN A 477 41.20 -6.44 18.39
C ASN A 477 40.93 -5.64 19.67
N ARG A 478 41.98 -5.18 20.34
CA ARG A 478 41.92 -4.38 21.59
C ARG A 478 41.65 -2.90 21.37
N ASP A 479 41.94 -2.38 20.18
CA ASP A 479 41.72 -0.97 19.87
C ASP A 479 40.25 -0.69 19.56
N LEU A 480 39.46 -0.48 20.62
CA LEU A 480 38.06 -0.09 20.58
C LEU A 480 37.91 1.42 20.86
N LYS A 481 37.02 2.07 20.10
CA LYS A 481 36.58 3.44 20.38
C LYS A 481 35.20 3.43 21.01
N PHE A 482 35.03 4.19 22.08
CA PHE A 482 33.74 4.33 22.76
C PHE A 482 33.03 5.60 22.33
N LYS A 483 31.72 5.49 22.11
CA LYS A 483 30.87 6.60 21.71
C LYS A 483 29.58 6.56 22.52
N GLU A 484 29.27 7.66 23.20
CA GLU A 484 27.94 7.86 23.80
C GLU A 484 26.96 8.26 22.69
N ILE A 485 25.85 7.54 22.61
CA ILE A 485 24.75 7.77 21.68
C ILE A 485 23.50 8.04 22.51
N THR A 486 22.87 9.19 22.29
CA THR A 486 21.54 9.47 22.84
C THR A 486 20.50 8.94 21.86
N GLU A 487 19.68 8.01 22.33
CA GLU A 487 18.55 7.42 21.61
C GLU A 487 17.24 7.97 22.15
N MET A 488 16.32 8.31 21.26
CA MET A 488 14.95 8.70 21.62
C MET A 488 14.08 7.46 21.68
N LYS A 489 13.39 7.23 22.81
CA LYS A 489 12.43 6.13 22.96
C LYS A 489 11.05 6.66 23.36
N SER A 490 10.00 6.08 22.80
CA SER A 490 8.62 6.41 23.15
C SER A 490 8.25 5.83 24.52
N ASP A 491 7.55 6.62 25.36
CA ASP A 491 7.01 6.17 26.65
C ASP A 491 5.58 5.65 26.47
N LEU A 492 5.46 4.33 26.26
CA LEU A 492 4.17 3.66 26.12
C LEU A 492 3.28 3.78 27.35
N THR A 493 3.83 4.03 28.54
CA THR A 493 3.04 4.15 29.77
C THR A 493 2.26 5.45 29.77
N VAL A 494 2.93 6.56 29.42
CA VAL A 494 2.29 7.87 29.29
C VAL A 494 1.30 7.87 28.13
N ILE A 495 1.67 7.29 26.98
CA ILE A 495 0.79 7.16 25.82
C ILE A 495 -0.48 6.36 26.17
N ARG A 496 -0.34 5.23 26.87
CA ARG A 496 -1.48 4.45 27.37
C ARG A 496 -2.41 5.29 28.24
N SER A 497 -1.85 6.12 29.13
CA SER A 497 -2.64 6.99 30.00
C SER A 497 -3.44 8.03 29.21
N LEU A 498 -2.85 8.61 28.15
CA LEU A 498 -3.56 9.57 27.29
C LEU A 498 -4.71 8.92 26.53
N ILE A 499 -4.48 7.75 25.93
CA ILE A 499 -5.54 7.00 25.25
C ILE A 499 -6.63 6.60 26.25
N ARG A 500 -6.26 6.17 27.46
CA ARG A 500 -7.24 5.86 28.49
C ARG A 500 -8.09 7.08 28.87
N LYS A 501 -7.50 8.29 28.90
CA LYS A 501 -8.22 9.54 29.13
C LYS A 501 -9.19 9.86 27.99
N SER A 502 -8.77 9.72 26.72
CA SER A 502 -9.64 9.96 25.56
C SER A 502 -10.83 9.00 25.54
N LEU A 503 -10.60 7.71 25.83
CA LEU A 503 -11.65 6.69 25.88
C LEU A 503 -12.67 6.94 27.01
N LYS A 504 -12.24 7.44 28.18
CA LYS A 504 -13.14 7.82 29.28
C LYS A 504 -14.03 9.03 28.96
N GLY A 505 -13.65 9.85 27.98
CA GLY A 505 -14.45 11.00 27.55
C GLY A 505 -15.65 10.64 26.68
N LEU A 506 -15.82 9.37 26.29
CA LEU A 506 -16.91 8.93 25.45
C LEU A 506 -18.19 8.75 26.25
N SER A 507 -19.23 9.55 25.97
CA SER A 507 -20.50 9.51 26.70
C SER A 507 -21.31 8.23 26.49
N ASN A 508 -21.15 7.57 25.34
CA ASN A 508 -21.99 6.43 24.94
C ASN A 508 -21.36 5.08 25.31
N PHE A 509 -20.15 5.09 25.88
CA PHE A 509 -19.40 3.89 26.22
C PHE A 509 -18.89 3.96 27.65
N SER A 510 -18.94 2.82 28.33
CA SER A 510 -18.22 2.61 29.57
C SER A 510 -16.90 1.91 29.29
N LEU A 511 -15.82 2.39 29.90
CA LEU A 511 -14.51 1.73 29.83
C LEU A 511 -14.41 0.70 30.96
N ALA A 512 -14.18 -0.56 30.61
CA ALA A 512 -13.98 -1.62 31.60
C ALA A 512 -12.81 -1.30 32.54
N THR A 513 -12.96 -1.69 33.80
CA THR A 513 -11.95 -1.44 34.84
C THR A 513 -10.70 -2.29 34.65
N TYR A 514 -10.84 -3.47 34.04
CA TYR A 514 -9.76 -4.41 33.73
C TYR A 514 -9.36 -4.37 32.24
N GLU A 515 -8.09 -4.66 31.96
CA GLU A 515 -7.55 -4.78 30.61
C GLU A 515 -7.37 -6.28 30.28
N PRO A 516 -8.23 -6.89 29.44
CA PRO A 516 -8.05 -8.28 29.05
C PRO A 516 -6.69 -8.49 28.37
N LYS A 517 -6.07 -9.62 28.69
CA LYS A 517 -4.81 -10.08 28.12
C LYS A 517 -5.10 -11.27 27.21
N ILE A 518 -4.80 -11.13 25.93
CA ILE A 518 -4.95 -12.21 24.96
C ILE A 518 -3.57 -12.66 24.53
N ILE A 519 -3.32 -13.96 24.63
CA ILE A 519 -2.05 -14.57 24.22
C ILE A 519 -2.25 -15.21 22.86
N PHE A 520 -1.50 -14.74 21.86
CA PHE A 520 -1.37 -15.41 20.58
C PHE A 520 0.03 -16.03 20.49
N ASP A 521 0.07 -17.36 20.54
CA ASP A 521 1.30 -18.15 20.59
C ASP A 521 2.17 -17.71 21.79
N ASP A 522 3.21 -16.92 21.57
CA ASP A 522 4.12 -16.41 22.60
C ASP A 522 3.97 -14.90 22.89
N THR A 523 3.10 -14.20 22.15
CA THR A 523 2.92 -12.74 22.28
C THR A 523 1.66 -12.41 23.06
N GLN A 524 1.81 -11.63 24.13
CA GLN A 524 0.70 -11.17 24.96
C GLN A 524 0.25 -9.76 24.57
N TYR A 525 -0.98 -9.64 24.09
CA TYR A 525 -1.63 -8.39 23.76
C TYR A 525 -2.54 -7.92 24.89
N LYS A 526 -2.56 -6.62 25.18
CA LYS A 526 -3.44 -6.00 26.18
C LYS A 526 -4.44 -5.11 25.49
N PHE A 527 -5.71 -5.23 25.85
CA PHE A 527 -6.80 -4.47 25.24
C PHE A 527 -7.50 -3.59 26.26
N TYR A 528 -7.93 -2.41 25.82
CA TYR A 528 -9.03 -1.71 26.48
C TYR A 528 -10.35 -2.27 25.95
N LYS A 529 -11.34 -2.39 26.83
CA LYS A 529 -12.68 -2.85 26.48
C LYS A 529 -13.66 -1.70 26.69
N LEU A 530 -14.28 -1.24 25.62
CA LEU A 530 -15.42 -0.32 25.66
C LEU A 530 -16.71 -1.13 25.57
N GLU A 531 -17.64 -0.85 26.48
CA GLU A 531 -18.97 -1.45 26.50
C GLU A 531 -20.00 -0.36 26.24
N SER A 532 -20.77 -0.53 25.16
CA SER A 532 -21.84 0.38 24.79
C SER A 532 -22.92 0.39 25.87
N LEU A 533 -23.31 1.59 26.30
CA LEU A 533 -24.36 1.77 27.31
C LEU A 533 -25.77 1.43 26.79
N GLU A 534 -25.97 1.42 25.47
CA GLU A 534 -27.29 1.24 24.86
C GLU A 534 -27.62 -0.22 24.54
N ASN A 535 -26.62 -1.02 24.16
CA ASN A 535 -26.84 -2.34 23.56
C ASN A 535 -25.81 -3.40 23.97
N ASN A 536 -24.98 -3.12 24.99
CA ASN A 536 -23.95 -4.02 25.51
C ASN A 536 -22.93 -4.50 24.45
N GLU A 537 -22.81 -3.80 23.33
CA GLU A 537 -21.78 -4.10 22.33
C GLU A 537 -20.39 -3.79 22.88
N ILE A 538 -19.45 -4.71 22.59
CA ILE A 538 -18.07 -4.63 23.05
C ILE A 538 -17.17 -4.19 21.90
N ILE A 539 -16.33 -3.20 22.16
CA ILE A 539 -15.28 -2.75 21.24
C ILE A 539 -13.94 -2.86 21.96
N GLN A 540 -12.98 -3.52 21.31
CA GLN A 540 -11.63 -3.68 21.82
C GLN A 540 -10.71 -2.60 21.24
N ILE A 541 -9.79 -2.08 22.05
CA ILE A 541 -8.76 -1.15 21.60
C ILE A 541 -7.39 -1.73 21.96
N LEU A 542 -6.57 -1.95 20.95
CA LEU A 542 -5.19 -2.43 21.07
C LEU A 542 -4.21 -1.29 20.83
N LEU A 543 -3.21 -1.13 21.70
CA LEU A 543 -2.09 -0.24 21.48
C LEU A 543 -0.87 -1.05 21.03
N SER A 544 -0.24 -0.66 19.93
CA SER A 544 1.00 -1.28 19.44
C SER A 544 1.99 -0.24 18.93
N ASP A 545 3.26 -0.35 19.31
CA ASP A 545 4.38 0.39 18.72
C ASP A 545 5.11 -0.42 17.63
N GLN A 546 4.76 -1.69 17.48
CA GLN A 546 5.36 -2.61 16.52
C GLN A 546 4.35 -3.09 15.48
N SER A 547 4.85 -3.56 14.34
CA SER A 547 4.04 -4.21 13.33
C SER A 547 3.47 -5.52 13.88
N ILE A 548 2.16 -5.71 13.78
CA ILE A 548 1.51 -6.95 14.22
C ILE A 548 1.72 -8.03 13.14
N PRO A 549 2.21 -9.24 13.49
CA PRO A 549 2.36 -10.33 12.53
C PRO A 549 1.02 -10.72 11.90
N TYR A 550 1.04 -11.06 10.61
CA TYR A 550 -0.19 -11.43 9.86
C TYR A 550 -0.95 -12.61 10.49
N LYS A 551 -0.25 -13.56 11.12
CA LYS A 551 -0.86 -14.69 11.83
C LYS A 551 -1.73 -14.23 13.01
N ASP A 552 -1.24 -13.28 13.79
CA ASP A 552 -1.95 -12.72 14.94
C ASP A 552 -3.09 -11.82 14.48
N LEU A 553 -2.87 -11.06 13.41
CA LEU A 553 -3.93 -10.27 12.76
C LEU A 553 -5.11 -11.14 12.32
N ASN A 554 -4.85 -12.32 11.74
CA ASN A 554 -5.91 -13.26 11.38
C ASN A 554 -6.63 -13.83 12.60
N ARG A 555 -5.93 -14.05 13.71
CA ARG A 555 -6.56 -14.50 14.97
C ARG A 555 -7.51 -13.43 15.53
N LEU A 556 -7.09 -12.16 15.51
CA LEU A 556 -7.95 -11.03 15.86
C LEU A 556 -9.22 -10.99 14.98
N LYS A 557 -9.09 -11.25 13.67
CA LYS A 557 -10.25 -11.35 12.77
C LYS A 557 -11.19 -12.49 13.14
N THR A 558 -10.66 -13.67 13.46
CA THR A 558 -11.48 -14.85 13.82
C THR A 558 -12.27 -14.67 15.12
N MET A 559 -11.88 -13.72 16.00
CA MET A 559 -12.66 -13.40 17.19
C MET A 559 -13.98 -12.68 16.89
N MET A 560 -14.17 -12.17 15.66
CA MET A 560 -15.37 -11.43 15.24
C MET A 560 -15.74 -10.23 16.13
N THR A 561 -14.79 -9.74 16.93
CA THR A 561 -14.97 -8.62 17.86
C THR A 561 -14.40 -7.35 17.24
N PRO A 562 -15.16 -6.23 17.20
CA PRO A 562 -14.68 -4.96 16.65
C PRO A 562 -13.44 -4.49 17.40
N THR A 563 -12.35 -4.30 16.68
CA THR A 563 -11.06 -3.94 17.25
C THR A 563 -10.52 -2.67 16.60
N ILE A 564 -10.19 -1.66 17.41
CA ILE A 564 -9.44 -0.49 16.98
C ILE A 564 -7.99 -0.70 17.37
N ILE A 565 -7.06 -0.59 16.42
CA ILE A 565 -5.63 -0.68 16.70
C ILE A 565 -5.03 0.71 16.60
N VAL A 566 -4.51 1.22 17.72
CA VAL A 566 -3.77 2.47 17.77
C VAL A 566 -2.29 2.14 17.61
N PHE A 567 -1.70 2.58 16.49
CA PHE A 567 -0.28 2.42 16.24
C PHE A 567 0.51 3.64 16.70
N VAL A 568 1.55 3.41 17.51
CA VAL A 568 2.49 4.43 17.96
C VAL A 568 3.70 4.41 17.05
N GLY A 569 4.06 5.55 16.47
CA GLY A 569 5.31 5.66 15.73
C GLY A 569 5.27 5.07 14.32
N GLN A 570 4.08 4.77 13.80
CA GLN A 570 3.89 4.28 12.43
C GLN A 570 3.12 5.29 11.59
N LEU A 571 3.57 5.46 10.35
CA LEU A 571 2.91 6.34 9.38
C LEU A 571 1.62 5.72 8.87
N GLU A 572 0.62 6.56 8.62
CA GLU A 572 -0.70 6.16 8.13
C GLU A 572 -0.66 5.32 6.85
N LYS A 573 0.26 5.63 5.93
CA LYS A 573 0.47 4.86 4.68
C LYS A 573 0.76 3.37 4.91
N ASN A 574 1.26 2.99 6.08
CA ASN A 574 1.55 1.60 6.42
C ASN A 574 0.35 0.89 7.08
N LEU A 575 -0.67 1.64 7.52
CA LEU A 575 -1.80 1.14 8.29
C LEU A 575 -2.90 0.51 7.44
N GLU A 576 -3.01 0.86 6.15
CA GLU A 576 -4.05 0.33 5.26
C GLU A 576 -4.10 -1.21 5.27
N SER A 577 -2.95 -1.86 5.38
CA SER A 577 -2.83 -3.33 5.42
C SER A 577 -3.48 -3.99 6.65
N TYR A 578 -3.71 -3.24 7.72
CA TYR A 578 -4.33 -3.71 8.95
C TYR A 578 -5.85 -3.51 8.97
N ASN A 579 -6.37 -2.63 8.13
CA ASN A 579 -7.80 -2.41 8.00
C ASN A 579 -8.47 -3.67 7.42
N SER A 580 -9.44 -4.20 8.15
CA SER A 580 -10.22 -5.37 7.74
C SER A 580 -11.64 -5.28 8.28
N ASP A 581 -12.46 -6.31 8.07
CA ASP A 581 -13.88 -6.21 8.36
C ASP A 581 -14.21 -6.03 9.85
N CYS A 582 -13.34 -6.51 10.75
CA CYS A 582 -13.48 -6.32 12.19
C CYS A 582 -12.39 -5.42 12.80
N ILE A 583 -11.46 -4.89 11.99
CA ILE A 583 -10.28 -4.17 12.50
C ILE A 583 -10.14 -2.82 11.80
N GLN A 584 -9.97 -1.76 12.58
CA GLN A 584 -9.61 -0.43 12.09
C GLN A 584 -8.31 0.01 12.74
N ALA A 585 -7.29 0.28 11.93
CA ALA A 585 -6.05 0.88 12.38
C ALA A 585 -6.13 2.41 12.32
N VAL A 586 -5.55 3.06 13.33
CA VAL A 586 -5.38 4.51 13.43
C VAL A 586 -4.00 4.83 13.99
N THR A 587 -3.43 5.98 13.63
CA THR A 587 -2.16 6.42 14.22
C THR A 587 -2.38 7.15 15.54
N PHE A 588 -1.40 7.10 16.43
CA PHE A 588 -1.41 7.88 17.66
C PHE A 588 -1.25 9.37 17.37
N GLY A 589 -0.48 9.77 16.37
CA GLY A 589 -0.35 11.17 15.96
C GLY A 589 -1.70 11.81 15.63
N ASN A 590 -2.60 11.09 14.93
CA ASN A 590 -3.95 11.58 14.63
C ASN A 590 -4.76 11.82 15.92
N LEU A 591 -4.70 10.88 16.87
CA LEU A 591 -5.34 11.04 18.18
C LEU A 591 -4.76 12.21 18.99
N TYR A 592 -3.44 12.42 18.94
CA TYR A 592 -2.77 13.45 19.72
C TYR A 592 -3.05 14.87 19.21
N VAL A 593 -3.21 15.04 17.90
CA VAL A 593 -3.50 16.35 17.28
C VAL A 593 -5.00 16.68 17.34
N THR A 594 -5.86 15.68 17.51
CA THR A 594 -7.31 15.87 17.63
C THR A 594 -7.66 16.52 18.96
N ASP A 595 -8.46 17.59 18.93
CA ASP A 595 -8.89 18.27 20.15
C ASP A 595 -9.77 17.36 21.02
N GLU A 596 -9.65 17.47 22.35
CA GLU A 596 -10.34 16.56 23.28
C GLU A 596 -11.88 16.54 23.11
N HIS A 597 -12.47 17.67 22.71
CA HIS A 597 -13.92 17.79 22.46
C HIS A 597 -14.38 17.05 21.20
N MET A 598 -13.47 16.77 20.26
CA MET A 598 -13.74 16.06 18.99
C MET A 598 -13.55 14.54 19.09
N PHE A 599 -13.07 14.02 20.23
CA PHE A 599 -12.87 12.57 20.40
C PHE A 599 -14.17 11.77 20.23
N GLY A 600 -15.29 12.30 20.73
CA GLY A 600 -16.61 11.66 20.58
C GLY A 600 -16.94 11.40 19.11
N ASP A 601 -16.80 12.42 18.27
CA ASP A 601 -17.07 12.33 16.83
C ASP A 601 -16.06 11.41 16.12
N PHE A 602 -14.78 11.55 16.45
CA PHE A 602 -13.70 10.73 15.89
C PHE A 602 -13.94 9.23 16.11
N TYR A 603 -14.18 8.81 17.36
CA TYR A 603 -14.45 7.41 17.67
C TYR A 603 -15.79 6.95 17.10
N SER A 604 -16.84 7.79 17.14
CA SER A 604 -18.16 7.43 16.60
C SER A 604 -18.11 7.07 15.12
N GLN A 605 -17.38 7.84 14.30
CA GLN A 605 -17.21 7.55 12.88
C GLN A 605 -16.46 6.23 12.63
N ILE A 606 -15.40 5.96 13.39
CA ILE A 606 -14.65 4.71 13.30
C ILE A 606 -15.54 3.52 13.67
N ILE A 607 -16.29 3.66 14.76
CA ILE A 607 -17.15 2.62 15.30
C ILE A 607 -18.31 2.32 14.35
N GLU A 608 -18.97 3.32 13.77
CA GLU A 608 -20.03 3.11 12.78
C GLU A 608 -19.51 2.33 11.56
N LYS A 609 -18.34 2.71 11.03
CA LYS A 609 -17.69 2.00 9.91
C LYS A 609 -17.32 0.57 10.28
N LEU A 610 -16.87 0.33 11.51
CA LEU A 610 -16.57 -1.01 12.02
C LEU A 610 -17.83 -1.86 12.16
N LYS A 611 -18.92 -1.32 12.71
CA LYS A 611 -20.20 -2.04 12.88
C LYS A 611 -20.77 -2.50 11.54
N LEU A 612 -20.77 -1.62 10.53
CA LEU A 612 -21.25 -1.95 9.19
C LEU A 612 -20.45 -3.10 8.56
N ARG A 613 -19.11 -3.05 8.66
CA ARG A 613 -18.24 -4.11 8.13
C ARG A 613 -18.35 -5.41 8.92
N GLN A 614 -18.41 -5.33 10.25
CA GLN A 614 -18.55 -6.49 11.13
C GLN A 614 -19.82 -7.27 10.80
N LYS A 615 -20.96 -6.59 10.61
CA LYS A 615 -22.22 -7.25 10.26
C LYS A 615 -22.09 -8.08 8.98
N SER A 616 -21.50 -7.50 7.93
CA SER A 616 -21.24 -8.21 6.67
C SER A 616 -20.26 -9.37 6.85
N PHE A 617 -19.24 -9.19 7.70
CA PHE A 617 -18.26 -10.23 7.98
C PHE A 617 -18.84 -11.43 8.71
N VAL A 618 -19.60 -11.21 9.77
CA VAL A 618 -20.26 -12.27 10.53
C VAL A 618 -21.15 -13.10 9.60
N HIS A 619 -21.94 -12.44 8.75
CA HIS A 619 -22.80 -13.12 7.78
C HIS A 619 -22.01 -13.93 6.74
N ASN A 620 -20.89 -13.40 6.25
CA ASN A 620 -20.02 -14.10 5.31
C ASN A 620 -19.33 -15.30 5.99
N ALA A 621 -18.80 -15.10 7.20
CA ALA A 621 -18.18 -16.16 7.97
C ALA A 621 -19.16 -17.30 8.28
N ALA A 622 -20.41 -16.96 8.63
CA ALA A 622 -21.48 -17.93 8.84
C ALA A 622 -21.88 -18.66 7.54
N SER A 623 -21.82 -17.99 6.38
CA SER A 623 -22.04 -18.63 5.07
C SER A 623 -20.92 -19.64 4.73
N ILE A 624 -19.66 -19.27 4.97
CA ILE A 624 -18.51 -20.18 4.78
C ILE A 624 -18.61 -21.36 5.76
N ALA A 625 -19.01 -21.10 7.00
CA ALA A 625 -19.23 -22.13 8.01
C ALA A 625 -20.36 -23.08 7.61
N GLU A 626 -21.48 -22.57 7.07
CA GLU A 626 -22.59 -23.37 6.54
C GLU A 626 -22.12 -24.34 5.45
N GLU A 627 -21.32 -23.87 4.50
CA GLU A 627 -20.73 -24.72 3.46
C GLU A 627 -19.78 -25.77 4.05
N SER A 628 -18.89 -25.35 4.95
CA SER A 628 -17.88 -26.22 5.55
C SER A 628 -18.51 -27.31 6.42
N LEU A 629 -19.51 -26.95 7.23
CA LEU A 629 -20.28 -27.90 8.03
C LEU A 629 -21.18 -28.78 7.16
N GLY A 630 -21.67 -28.25 6.02
CA GLY A 630 -22.41 -29.03 5.02
C GLY A 630 -21.61 -30.20 4.44
N GLN A 631 -20.28 -30.10 4.39
CA GLN A 631 -19.41 -31.21 3.98
C GLN A 631 -19.36 -32.35 5.02
N LEU A 632 -19.73 -32.07 6.28
CA LEU A 632 -19.78 -33.05 7.36
C LEU A 632 -21.03 -33.94 7.32
N LYS A 633 -21.94 -33.74 6.35
CA LYS A 633 -23.07 -34.65 6.07
C LYS A 633 -22.64 -36.02 5.53
N THR A 634 -21.38 -36.16 5.17
CA THR A 634 -20.77 -37.43 4.80
C THR A 634 -20.54 -38.30 6.04
N PRO A 635 -20.39 -39.63 5.91
CA PRO A 635 -20.04 -40.50 7.03
C PRO A 635 -18.81 -39.94 7.78
N PRO A 636 -18.84 -39.81 9.13
CA PRO A 636 -17.74 -39.25 9.93
C PRO A 636 -16.35 -39.79 9.59
N SER A 637 -16.24 -41.06 9.20
CA SER A 637 -14.98 -41.69 8.78
C SER A 637 -14.36 -41.12 7.49
N LYS A 638 -15.16 -40.43 6.66
CA LYS A 638 -14.75 -39.87 5.35
C LYS A 638 -14.45 -38.38 5.39
N VAL A 639 -14.59 -37.72 6.53
CA VAL A 639 -14.28 -36.29 6.68
C VAL A 639 -12.78 -36.06 6.49
N ASP A 640 -12.40 -34.99 5.78
CA ASP A 640 -10.99 -34.63 5.55
C ASP A 640 -10.24 -34.50 6.89
N LYS A 641 -9.07 -35.13 6.98
CA LYS A 641 -8.17 -35.06 8.15
C LYS A 641 -7.70 -33.64 8.44
N LYS A 642 -7.73 -32.74 7.45
CA LYS A 642 -7.40 -31.31 7.63
C LYS A 642 -8.45 -30.55 8.42
N TYR A 643 -9.68 -31.03 8.49
CA TYR A 643 -10.73 -30.44 9.31
C TYR A 643 -10.51 -30.83 10.78
N THR A 644 -10.37 -29.84 11.66
CA THR A 644 -9.96 -30.02 13.07
C THR A 644 -11.07 -29.61 14.03
N ASP A 645 -10.99 -30.08 15.28
CA ASP A 645 -11.93 -29.75 16.36
C ASP A 645 -12.04 -28.23 16.54
N LYS A 646 -10.90 -27.52 16.52
CA LYS A 646 -10.89 -26.05 16.58
C LYS A 646 -11.66 -25.41 15.41
N LYS A 647 -11.47 -25.92 14.19
CA LYS A 647 -12.20 -25.41 13.02
C LYS A 647 -13.70 -25.70 13.13
N PHE A 648 -14.07 -26.84 13.70
CA PHE A 648 -15.46 -27.17 14.02
C PHE A 648 -16.07 -26.17 15.00
N GLU A 649 -15.39 -25.87 16.12
CA GLU A 649 -15.85 -24.86 17.08
C GLU A 649 -15.96 -23.46 16.46
N ASP A 650 -15.01 -23.06 15.60
CA ASP A 650 -15.03 -21.76 14.90
C ASP A 650 -16.22 -21.67 13.94
N ASP A 651 -16.53 -22.75 13.20
CA ASP A 651 -17.65 -22.81 12.27
C ASP A 651 -19.00 -22.78 12.99
N ILE A 652 -19.15 -23.54 14.09
CA ILE A 652 -20.36 -23.54 14.89
C ILE A 652 -20.59 -22.15 15.50
N TYR A 653 -19.54 -21.52 16.05
CA TYR A 653 -19.66 -20.17 16.59
C TYR A 653 -20.06 -19.14 15.54
N ALA A 654 -19.53 -19.22 14.31
CA ALA A 654 -19.92 -18.30 13.24
C ALA A 654 -21.44 -18.36 12.96
N ILE A 655 -22.02 -19.56 12.91
CA ILE A 655 -23.47 -19.75 12.75
C ILE A 655 -24.23 -19.23 13.97
N LEU A 656 -23.79 -19.57 15.19
CA LEU A 656 -24.45 -19.11 16.42
C LEU A 656 -24.37 -17.59 16.57
N LYS A 657 -23.29 -16.95 16.10
CA LYS A 657 -23.11 -15.50 16.17
C LYS A 657 -24.03 -14.74 15.23
N ASP A 658 -24.28 -15.29 14.04
CA ASP A 658 -25.24 -14.73 13.09
C ASP A 658 -26.69 -14.95 13.58
N LEU A 659 -27.00 -16.14 14.11
CA LEU A 659 -28.33 -16.48 14.62
C LEU A 659 -28.68 -15.77 15.94
N PHE A 660 -27.70 -15.64 16.83
CA PHE A 660 -27.82 -15.04 18.17
C PHE A 660 -26.79 -13.90 18.34
N PRO A 661 -27.19 -12.64 18.09
CA PRO A 661 -26.26 -11.50 18.20
C PRO A 661 -25.60 -11.38 19.59
N ASN A 662 -26.34 -11.73 20.65
CA ASN A 662 -25.85 -11.80 22.02
C ASN A 662 -25.24 -13.20 22.30
N SER A 663 -24.08 -13.44 21.71
CA SER A 663 -23.30 -14.66 21.89
C SER A 663 -21.80 -14.37 21.98
N GLU A 664 -21.11 -15.18 22.77
CA GLU A 664 -19.68 -15.10 23.03
C GLU A 664 -19.08 -16.51 22.98
N LYS A 665 -17.90 -16.62 22.34
CA LYS A 665 -17.08 -17.83 22.35
C LYS A 665 -15.94 -17.65 23.35
N TRP A 666 -15.80 -18.58 24.28
CA TRP A 666 -14.71 -18.61 25.25
C TRP A 666 -13.63 -19.56 24.73
N GLY A 667 -12.69 -19.00 23.95
CA GLY A 667 -11.58 -19.76 23.35
C GLY A 667 -10.42 -20.04 24.33
N LYS A 668 -9.20 -20.16 23.78
CA LYS A 668 -7.95 -20.36 24.54
C LYS A 668 -7.66 -19.33 25.63
N GLU A 669 -8.37 -18.20 25.65
CA GLU A 669 -8.23 -17.12 26.65
C GLU A 669 -8.55 -17.58 28.08
N MET A 670 -9.37 -18.64 28.22
CA MET A 670 -9.70 -19.28 29.50
C MET A 670 -9.05 -20.67 29.62
N SER A 671 -8.02 -20.98 28.81
CA SER A 671 -7.34 -22.28 28.84
C SER A 671 -6.75 -22.56 30.23
N GLY A 672 -7.10 -23.71 30.81
CA GLY A 672 -6.77 -24.07 32.19
C GLY A 672 -7.88 -23.76 33.21
N LYS A 673 -8.96 -23.08 32.81
CA LYS A 673 -10.18 -22.94 33.61
C LYS A 673 -11.29 -23.86 33.06
N PRO A 674 -12.11 -24.48 33.93
CA PRO A 674 -13.21 -25.32 33.49
C PRO A 674 -14.39 -24.44 33.04
N VAL A 675 -14.36 -23.96 31.80
CA VAL A 675 -15.47 -23.21 31.19
C VAL A 675 -15.95 -23.90 29.90
N PRO A 676 -17.23 -23.74 29.52
CA PRO A 676 -17.74 -24.24 28.25
C PRO A 676 -17.15 -23.46 27.05
N GLU A 677 -17.41 -23.94 25.83
CA GLU A 677 -16.93 -23.29 24.59
C GLU A 677 -17.51 -21.89 24.39
N GLY A 678 -18.67 -21.60 24.97
CA GLY A 678 -19.26 -20.26 24.96
C GLY A 678 -20.69 -20.21 25.50
N ILE A 679 -21.30 -19.03 25.36
CA ILE A 679 -22.68 -18.75 25.75
C ILE A 679 -23.43 -17.97 24.68
N PHE A 680 -24.76 -18.07 24.70
CA PHE A 680 -25.65 -17.17 24.00
C PHE A 680 -26.90 -16.90 24.82
N ALA A 681 -27.50 -15.74 24.61
CA ALA A 681 -28.72 -15.33 25.30
C ALA A 681 -29.83 -15.00 24.31
N ILE A 682 -31.06 -15.37 24.68
CA ILE A 682 -32.27 -15.08 23.92
C ILE A 682 -33.21 -14.29 24.83
N SER A 683 -33.69 -13.15 24.35
CA SER A 683 -34.67 -12.34 25.07
C SER A 683 -35.84 -11.92 24.18
N TYR A 684 -37.00 -11.73 24.80
CA TYR A 684 -38.17 -11.14 24.14
C TYR A 684 -39.07 -10.43 25.17
N ILE A 685 -39.88 -9.50 24.69
CA ILE A 685 -40.83 -8.74 25.52
C ILE A 685 -42.24 -9.27 25.27
N GLU A 686 -42.88 -9.81 26.30
CA GLU A 686 -44.28 -10.24 26.22
C GLU A 686 -45.20 -9.02 26.41
N LYS A 687 -45.96 -8.67 25.36
CA LYS A 687 -46.92 -7.56 25.40
C LYS A 687 -48.21 -8.00 26.10
N GLY A 688 -48.35 -7.64 27.38
CA GLY A 688 -49.56 -7.82 28.21
C GLY A 688 -49.87 -6.57 29.08
N LYS A 689 -50.76 -6.69 30.09
CA LYS A 689 -51.11 -5.59 31.02
C LYS A 689 -49.91 -5.05 31.81
N LEU A 690 -48.88 -5.86 32.01
CA LEU A 690 -47.54 -5.49 32.48
C LEU A 690 -46.54 -6.01 31.45
N LYS A 691 -45.62 -5.16 30.98
CA LYS A 691 -44.52 -5.60 30.10
C LYS A 691 -43.61 -6.52 30.92
N GLN A 692 -43.62 -7.81 30.60
CA GLN A 692 -42.69 -8.78 31.19
C GLN A 692 -41.65 -9.15 30.15
N GLU A 693 -40.38 -8.94 30.50
CA GLU A 693 -39.26 -9.37 29.68
C GLU A 693 -38.86 -10.79 30.07
N LYS A 694 -38.70 -11.67 29.08
CA LYS A 694 -38.22 -13.04 29.25
C LYS A 694 -36.80 -13.13 28.73
N ARG A 695 -35.88 -13.66 29.54
CA ARG A 695 -34.44 -13.68 29.29
C ARG A 695 -33.88 -15.06 29.66
N ARG A 696 -33.36 -15.76 28.66
CA ARG A 696 -32.78 -17.09 28.81
C ARG A 696 -31.31 -17.06 28.42
N VAL A 697 -30.48 -17.79 29.16
CA VAL A 697 -29.05 -17.93 28.90
C VAL A 697 -28.73 -19.39 28.70
N PHE A 698 -28.01 -19.69 27.64
CA PHE A 698 -27.57 -21.04 27.30
C PHE A 698 -26.05 -21.05 27.17
N SER A 699 -25.43 -22.13 27.63
CA SER A 699 -24.03 -22.43 27.30
C SER A 699 -24.00 -23.51 26.23
N TYR A 700 -22.90 -23.60 25.48
CA TYR A 700 -22.75 -24.62 24.45
C TYR A 700 -21.36 -25.24 24.47
N ASP A 701 -21.28 -26.46 23.94
CA ASP A 701 -20.06 -27.24 23.83
C ASP A 701 -20.06 -28.05 22.52
N CYS A 702 -18.96 -27.99 21.78
CA CYS A 702 -18.84 -28.54 20.43
C CYS A 702 -18.08 -29.86 20.44
N LYS A 703 -18.73 -30.95 20.01
CA LYS A 703 -18.18 -32.31 20.01
C LYS A 703 -18.02 -32.85 18.60
N PHE A 704 -16.82 -32.75 18.04
CA PHE A 704 -16.50 -33.30 16.72
C PHE A 704 -16.10 -34.78 16.81
N THR A 705 -16.65 -35.63 15.93
CA THR A 705 -16.29 -37.06 15.82
C THR A 705 -15.95 -37.45 14.39
N ARG A 706 -15.00 -38.39 14.26
CA ARG A 706 -14.75 -39.15 13.01
C ARG A 706 -15.25 -40.60 13.08
N SER A 707 -15.91 -40.98 14.18
CA SER A 707 -16.49 -42.31 14.36
C SER A 707 -17.87 -42.37 13.72
N ASP A 708 -18.09 -43.36 12.87
CA ASP A 708 -19.40 -43.63 12.28
C ASP A 708 -20.42 -44.10 13.33
N GLU A 709 -19.99 -44.56 14.52
CA GLU A 709 -20.89 -44.85 15.64
C GLU A 709 -21.40 -43.60 16.37
N GLY A 710 -20.84 -42.41 16.05
CA GLY A 710 -21.12 -41.15 16.76
C GLY A 710 -20.15 -40.83 17.89
N TYR A 711 -20.25 -39.62 18.43
CA TYR A 711 -19.46 -39.14 19.56
C TYR A 711 -19.92 -39.82 20.85
N ASN A 712 -18.97 -40.25 21.66
CA ASN A 712 -19.22 -40.90 22.95
C ASN A 712 -18.92 -39.91 24.09
N LEU A 713 -19.96 -39.45 24.78
CA LEU A 713 -19.86 -38.55 25.92
C LEU A 713 -19.41 -39.35 27.15
N LYS A 714 -18.10 -39.57 27.25
CA LYS A 714 -17.49 -40.27 28.39
C LYS A 714 -17.80 -39.55 29.71
N LYS A 715 -17.66 -40.28 30.82
CA LYS A 715 -17.88 -39.76 32.19
C LYS A 715 -17.15 -38.44 32.49
N GLU A 716 -16.00 -38.18 31.88
CA GLU A 716 -15.26 -36.92 32.03
C GLU A 716 -16.04 -35.73 31.45
N GLU A 717 -16.64 -35.89 30.27
CA GLU A 717 -17.44 -34.83 29.63
C GLU A 717 -18.77 -34.62 30.37
N GLN A 718 -19.36 -35.69 30.90
CA GLN A 718 -20.55 -35.62 31.75
C GLN A 718 -20.30 -34.80 33.02
N ARG A 719 -19.15 -34.99 33.67
CA ARG A 719 -18.74 -34.20 34.86
C ARG A 719 -18.51 -32.73 34.52
N LYS A 720 -17.73 -32.46 33.47
CA LYS A 720 -17.45 -31.08 33.01
C LYS A 720 -18.72 -30.28 32.77
N ALA A 721 -19.72 -30.88 32.12
CA ALA A 721 -20.98 -30.20 31.83
C ALA A 721 -21.72 -29.75 33.10
N VAL A 722 -21.72 -30.59 34.15
CA VAL A 722 -22.31 -30.22 35.46
C VAL A 722 -21.48 -29.12 36.12
N ASP A 723 -20.15 -29.26 36.16
CA ASP A 723 -19.24 -28.26 36.73
C ASP A 723 -19.42 -26.88 36.06
N TYR A 724 -19.65 -26.84 34.74
CA TYR A 724 -19.91 -25.60 34.00
C TYR A 724 -21.22 -24.95 34.41
N ILE A 725 -22.26 -25.72 34.72
CA ILE A 725 -23.58 -25.20 35.09
C ILE A 725 -23.52 -24.63 36.49
N GLU A 726 -22.93 -25.36 37.44
CA GLU A 726 -22.74 -24.87 38.80
C GLU A 726 -21.94 -23.56 38.79
N LEU A 727 -20.81 -23.53 38.06
CA LEU A 727 -19.98 -22.33 37.91
C LEU A 727 -20.75 -21.13 37.33
N LEU A 728 -21.61 -21.36 36.32
CA LEU A 728 -22.37 -20.31 35.67
C LEU A 728 -23.62 -19.90 36.47
N ASN A 729 -24.21 -20.81 37.24
CA ASN A 729 -25.32 -20.52 38.13
C ASN A 729 -24.88 -19.71 39.35
N ASP A 730 -23.64 -19.90 39.81
CA ASP A 730 -23.01 -19.08 40.86
C ASP A 730 -22.59 -17.68 40.37
N ASN A 731 -22.78 -17.37 39.09
CA ASN A 731 -22.41 -16.08 38.52
C ASN A 731 -23.53 -15.03 38.68
N ASP A 732 -23.28 -13.99 39.48
CA ASP A 732 -24.21 -12.89 39.74
C ASP A 732 -24.79 -12.24 38.47
N ILE A 733 -24.05 -12.20 37.35
CA ILE A 733 -24.53 -11.61 36.10
C ILE A 733 -25.62 -12.49 35.48
N ILE A 734 -25.44 -13.82 35.50
CA ILE A 734 -26.43 -14.76 34.99
C ILE A 734 -27.66 -14.78 35.91
N GLN A 735 -27.45 -14.77 37.22
CA GLN A 735 -28.54 -14.70 38.21
C GLN A 735 -29.40 -13.43 38.04
N ASN A 736 -28.76 -12.29 37.77
CA ASN A 736 -29.47 -11.02 37.58
C ASN A 736 -30.10 -10.87 36.18
N TYR A 737 -29.51 -11.48 35.15
CA TYR A 737 -30.00 -11.35 33.78
C TYR A 737 -31.12 -12.34 33.47
N SER A 738 -30.98 -13.61 33.85
CA SER A 738 -31.91 -14.69 33.53
C SER A 738 -33.21 -14.56 34.34
N ASP A 739 -34.38 -14.72 33.71
CA ASP A 739 -35.63 -14.68 34.48
C ASP A 739 -35.84 -15.92 35.39
N ASN A 740 -35.01 -16.95 35.24
CA ASN A 740 -34.95 -18.08 36.18
C ASN A 740 -33.86 -17.93 37.25
N GLN A 741 -33.10 -16.82 37.23
CA GLN A 741 -31.93 -16.60 38.08
C GLN A 741 -30.84 -17.68 37.94
N GLU A 742 -30.82 -18.41 36.83
CA GLU A 742 -29.85 -19.46 36.53
C GLU A 742 -29.73 -19.70 35.02
N LEU A 743 -28.78 -20.55 34.63
CA LEU A 743 -28.60 -21.03 33.27
C LEU A 743 -29.82 -21.86 32.83
N SER A 744 -30.34 -21.58 31.64
CA SER A 744 -31.53 -22.25 31.10
C SER A 744 -31.24 -23.62 30.49
N GLY A 745 -29.99 -23.86 30.07
CA GLY A 745 -29.56 -25.16 29.56
C GLY A 745 -28.16 -25.15 28.99
N HIS A 746 -27.63 -26.35 28.78
CA HIS A 746 -26.32 -26.61 28.20
C HIS A 746 -26.48 -27.39 26.91
N VAL A 747 -26.01 -26.82 25.80
CA VAL A 747 -26.22 -27.31 24.44
C VAL A 747 -24.98 -28.08 23.94
N PHE A 748 -25.11 -29.38 23.76
CA PHE A 748 -24.13 -30.21 23.08
C PHE A 748 -24.39 -30.17 21.57
N ILE A 749 -23.38 -29.77 20.80
CA ILE A 749 -23.45 -29.70 19.34
C ILE A 749 -22.46 -30.69 18.71
N SER A 750 -22.94 -31.64 17.93
CA SER A 750 -22.08 -32.66 17.30
C SER A 750 -22.50 -32.96 15.87
N ASN A 751 -21.54 -33.36 15.02
CA ASN A 751 -21.85 -33.90 13.70
C ASN A 751 -22.59 -35.25 13.80
N ARG A 752 -22.37 -36.03 14.87
CA ARG A 752 -23.13 -37.26 15.14
C ARG A 752 -23.02 -37.68 16.61
N PHE A 753 -24.16 -37.96 17.26
CA PHE A 753 -24.20 -38.56 18.59
C PHE A 753 -24.44 -40.07 18.52
N LYS A 754 -24.01 -40.80 19.56
CA LYS A 754 -24.41 -42.19 19.78
C LYS A 754 -25.71 -42.21 20.60
N GLU A 755 -26.78 -42.84 20.13
CA GLU A 755 -28.14 -42.71 20.70
C GLU A 755 -28.23 -43.02 22.21
N VAL A 756 -27.49 -44.03 22.68
CA VAL A 756 -27.43 -44.41 24.12
C VAL A 756 -26.88 -43.28 25.00
N GLN A 757 -26.18 -42.30 24.42
CA GLN A 757 -25.61 -41.16 25.15
C GLN A 757 -26.65 -40.14 25.60
N PHE A 758 -27.80 -40.05 24.92
CA PHE A 758 -28.84 -39.11 25.32
C PHE A 758 -29.40 -39.47 26.69
N GLU A 759 -29.81 -40.72 26.88
CA GLU A 759 -30.37 -41.19 28.15
C GLU A 759 -29.31 -41.22 29.25
N THR A 760 -28.09 -41.67 28.95
CA THR A 760 -27.03 -41.75 29.97
C THR A 760 -26.53 -40.37 30.43
N MET A 761 -26.42 -39.39 29.53
CA MET A 761 -26.12 -38.01 29.91
C MET A 761 -27.29 -37.40 30.67
N LYS A 762 -28.53 -37.55 30.18
CA LYS A 762 -29.73 -37.03 30.85
C LYS A 762 -29.86 -37.54 32.28
N GLN A 763 -29.69 -38.84 32.47
CA GLN A 763 -29.70 -39.47 33.79
C GLN A 763 -28.61 -38.88 34.68
N HIS A 764 -27.37 -38.77 34.19
CA HIS A 764 -26.28 -38.17 34.96
C HIS A 764 -26.52 -36.71 35.32
N PHE A 765 -27.04 -35.93 34.38
CA PHE A 765 -27.29 -34.49 34.51
C PHE A 765 -28.33 -34.20 35.59
N TYR A 766 -29.44 -34.94 35.60
CA TYR A 766 -30.49 -34.80 36.62
C TYR A 766 -30.18 -35.52 37.95
N GLU A 767 -29.34 -36.56 37.96
CA GLU A 767 -28.86 -37.16 39.22
C GLU A 767 -27.89 -36.25 39.98
N LYS A 768 -27.22 -35.33 39.28
CA LYS A 768 -26.15 -34.49 39.84
C LYS A 768 -26.57 -33.06 40.12
N LEU A 769 -27.46 -32.50 39.33
CA LEU A 769 -28.06 -31.20 39.62
C LEU A 769 -29.23 -31.41 40.61
N ASN A 770 -29.33 -30.57 41.64
CA ASN A 770 -30.43 -30.64 42.61
C ASN A 770 -31.80 -30.52 41.91
N ASP A 771 -32.86 -31.09 42.50
CA ASP A 771 -34.25 -31.05 41.99
C ASP A 771 -34.78 -29.62 41.73
N GLU A 772 -34.09 -28.59 42.23
CA GLU A 772 -34.42 -27.17 42.06
C GLU A 772 -33.83 -26.52 40.79
N SER A 773 -32.86 -27.17 40.12
CA SER A 773 -32.23 -26.65 38.91
C SER A 773 -33.11 -26.84 37.68
N ASN A 774 -33.40 -25.76 36.94
CA ASN A 774 -34.16 -25.81 35.68
C ASN A 774 -33.27 -25.96 34.44
N ALA A 775 -31.95 -26.09 34.61
CA ALA A 775 -31.02 -26.27 33.50
C ALA A 775 -31.24 -27.63 32.82
N ARG A 776 -31.32 -27.64 31.48
CA ARG A 776 -31.52 -28.86 30.68
C ARG A 776 -30.31 -29.23 29.83
N PRO A 777 -30.01 -30.54 29.65
CA PRO A 777 -29.07 -30.99 28.64
C PRO A 777 -29.77 -30.99 27.27
N ILE A 778 -29.24 -30.22 26.33
CA ILE A 778 -29.82 -30.03 24.99
C ILE A 778 -28.87 -30.63 23.96
N PHE A 779 -29.38 -31.49 23.08
CA PHE A 779 -28.62 -32.12 22.01
C PHE A 779 -29.06 -31.58 20.65
N LEU A 780 -28.10 -31.07 19.90
CA LEU A 780 -28.31 -30.50 18.57
C LEU A 780 -27.29 -31.08 17.59
N THR A 781 -27.76 -31.75 16.54
CA THR A 781 -26.88 -32.23 15.47
C THR A 781 -26.53 -31.11 14.50
N VAL A 782 -25.37 -31.22 13.83
CA VAL A 782 -24.97 -30.28 12.76
C VAL A 782 -26.04 -30.18 11.67
N ASP A 783 -26.64 -31.31 11.26
CA ASP A 783 -27.72 -31.31 10.28
C ASP A 783 -28.91 -30.45 10.70
N THR A 784 -29.31 -30.56 11.97
CA THR A 784 -30.44 -29.80 12.50
C THR A 784 -30.09 -28.33 12.68
N LEU A 785 -28.87 -28.01 13.13
CA LEU A 785 -28.37 -26.64 13.21
C LEU A 785 -28.34 -25.96 11.83
N LEU A 786 -27.82 -26.65 10.82
CA LEU A 786 -27.78 -26.15 9.44
C LEU A 786 -29.20 -25.97 8.90
N TYR A 787 -30.12 -26.87 9.22
CA TYR A 787 -31.52 -26.73 8.82
C TYR A 787 -32.20 -25.51 9.48
N LEU A 788 -32.01 -25.32 10.79
CA LEU A 788 -32.47 -24.13 11.52
C LEU A 788 -31.91 -22.85 10.91
N TYR A 789 -30.60 -22.82 10.63
CA TYR A 789 -29.93 -21.67 10.06
C TYR A 789 -30.38 -21.38 8.62
N HIS A 790 -30.52 -22.41 7.79
CA HIS A 790 -31.05 -22.28 6.42
C HIS A 790 -32.46 -21.68 6.42
N MET A 791 -33.34 -22.18 7.28
CA MET A 791 -34.70 -21.67 7.42
C MET A 791 -34.72 -20.24 7.96
N TYR A 792 -33.81 -19.88 8.87
CA TYR A 792 -33.63 -18.52 9.33
C TYR A 792 -33.24 -17.58 8.17
N ARG A 793 -32.22 -17.93 7.39
CA ARG A 793 -31.75 -17.10 6.26
C ARG A 793 -32.81 -16.94 5.18
N LYS A 794 -33.46 -18.04 4.79
CA LYS A 794 -34.50 -18.04 3.75
C LYS A 794 -35.66 -17.12 4.07
N ASN A 795 -35.95 -16.92 5.36
CA ASN A 795 -37.09 -16.14 5.83
C ASN A 795 -36.68 -14.90 6.64
N TYR A 796 -35.46 -14.38 6.44
CA TYR A 796 -34.88 -13.33 7.28
C TYR A 796 -35.75 -12.07 7.36
N GLU A 797 -36.33 -11.61 6.24
CA GLU A 797 -37.20 -10.41 6.22
C GLU A 797 -38.44 -10.59 7.10
N HIS A 798 -39.10 -11.75 7.01
CA HIS A 798 -40.27 -12.08 7.83
C HIS A 798 -39.91 -12.18 9.31
N ILE A 799 -38.76 -12.80 9.62
CA ILE A 799 -38.26 -12.95 10.99
C ILE A 799 -37.90 -11.59 11.58
N ALA A 800 -37.30 -10.69 10.80
CA ALA A 800 -36.99 -9.33 11.23
C ALA A 800 -38.26 -8.57 11.66
N ASN A 801 -39.38 -8.79 10.95
CA ASN A 801 -40.69 -8.22 11.28
C ASN A 801 -41.45 -8.96 12.39
N SER A 802 -41.02 -10.15 12.79
CA SER A 802 -41.67 -11.00 13.82
C SER A 802 -40.68 -11.46 14.89
N ARG A 803 -39.76 -10.56 15.27
CA ARG A 803 -38.58 -10.91 16.07
C ARG A 803 -38.92 -11.39 17.48
N THR A 804 -39.96 -10.84 18.12
CA THR A 804 -40.40 -11.27 19.46
C THR A 804 -40.95 -12.70 19.40
N ILE A 805 -41.75 -13.02 18.39
CA ILE A 805 -42.33 -14.35 18.18
C ILE A 805 -41.26 -15.37 17.84
N PHE A 806 -40.33 -15.02 16.95
CA PHE A 806 -39.19 -15.87 16.62
C PHE A 806 -38.36 -16.19 17.87
N SER A 807 -38.04 -15.18 18.68
CA SER A 807 -37.30 -15.35 19.94
C SER A 807 -38.06 -16.20 20.96
N LYS A 808 -39.38 -16.03 21.06
CA LYS A 808 -40.25 -16.85 21.93
C LYS A 808 -40.27 -18.32 21.51
N GLU A 809 -40.40 -18.61 20.21
CA GLU A 809 -40.39 -19.99 19.72
C GLU A 809 -38.99 -20.60 19.75
N LEU A 810 -37.92 -19.81 19.57
CA LEU A 810 -36.54 -20.27 19.80
C LEU A 810 -36.33 -20.71 21.23
N ILE A 811 -36.77 -19.93 22.23
CA ILE A 811 -36.69 -20.34 23.63
C ILE A 811 -37.41 -21.68 23.83
N LYS A 812 -38.60 -21.87 23.26
CA LYS A 812 -39.31 -23.16 23.33
C LYS A 812 -38.52 -24.29 22.66
N LEU A 813 -37.88 -24.03 21.52
CA LEU A 813 -37.04 -25.01 20.84
C LEU A 813 -35.89 -25.46 21.76
N PHE A 814 -35.19 -24.51 22.36
CA PHE A 814 -34.08 -24.76 23.30
C PHE A 814 -34.53 -25.18 24.71
N THR A 815 -35.82 -25.40 24.96
CA THR A 815 -36.28 -26.14 26.16
C THR A 815 -36.42 -27.65 25.91
N LYS A 816 -36.28 -28.11 24.66
CA LYS A 816 -36.29 -29.54 24.33
C LYS A 816 -34.91 -30.13 24.55
N GLU A 817 -34.87 -31.33 25.14
CA GLU A 817 -33.62 -32.06 25.36
C GLU A 817 -33.00 -32.54 24.05
N VAL A 818 -33.82 -32.95 23.06
CA VAL A 818 -33.35 -33.31 21.72
C VAL A 818 -34.03 -32.42 20.70
N ILE A 819 -33.23 -31.70 19.92
CA ILE A 819 -33.70 -30.84 18.84
C ILE A 819 -33.49 -31.58 17.52
N ASP A 820 -34.60 -31.86 16.82
CA ASP A 820 -34.63 -32.46 15.49
C ASP A 820 -35.23 -31.51 14.44
N ILE A 821 -35.16 -31.93 13.18
CA ILE A 821 -35.71 -31.17 12.04
C ILE A 821 -37.21 -30.90 12.22
N GLY A 822 -37.98 -31.86 12.76
CA GLY A 822 -39.41 -31.68 12.99
C GLY A 822 -39.73 -30.59 14.02
N ALA A 823 -38.89 -30.44 15.06
CA ALA A 823 -38.99 -29.36 16.02
C ALA A 823 -38.73 -27.99 15.38
N VAL A 824 -37.77 -27.91 14.46
CA VAL A 824 -37.48 -26.70 13.67
C VAL A 824 -38.66 -26.36 12.74
N ASP A 825 -39.25 -27.34 12.07
CA ASP A 825 -40.44 -27.15 11.23
C ASP A 825 -41.62 -26.55 12.02
N ILE A 826 -41.86 -27.05 13.23
CA ILE A 826 -42.91 -26.53 14.12
C ILE A 826 -42.65 -25.06 14.48
N LEU A 827 -41.40 -24.70 14.77
CA LEU A 827 -41.01 -23.31 15.03
C LEU A 827 -41.34 -22.43 13.83
N PHE A 828 -40.87 -22.78 12.63
CA PHE A 828 -41.07 -21.94 11.45
C PHE A 828 -42.53 -21.88 10.99
N ARG A 829 -43.29 -22.97 11.16
CA ARG A 829 -44.74 -22.94 10.90
C ARG A 829 -45.48 -21.90 11.75
N ARG A 830 -45.02 -21.68 12.99
CA ARG A 830 -45.61 -20.69 13.91
C ARG A 830 -45.13 -19.27 13.62
N VAL A 831 -43.85 -19.11 13.34
CA VAL A 831 -43.22 -17.81 13.06
C VAL A 831 -43.71 -17.23 11.73
N LEU A 832 -43.90 -18.08 10.71
CA LEU A 832 -44.35 -17.68 9.37
C LEU A 832 -45.88 -17.54 9.24
N ASN A 833 -46.62 -17.66 10.35
CA ASN A 833 -48.06 -17.50 10.30
C ASN A 833 -48.43 -16.01 10.21
N LYS A 834 -48.95 -15.59 9.05
CA LYS A 834 -49.36 -14.21 8.74
C LYS A 834 -50.33 -13.60 9.77
N ASN A 835 -51.13 -14.43 10.45
CA ASN A 835 -52.09 -13.97 11.46
C ASN A 835 -51.44 -13.55 12.79
N VAL A 836 -50.11 -13.64 12.90
CA VAL A 836 -49.37 -13.39 14.14
C VAL A 836 -48.27 -12.33 13.93
N GLU A 837 -48.12 -11.73 12.75
CA GLU A 837 -47.06 -10.74 12.49
C GLU A 837 -47.13 -9.53 13.45
N GLU A 838 -45.99 -9.13 14.00
CA GLU A 838 -45.90 -7.98 14.92
C GLU A 838 -46.04 -6.63 14.22
N TYR A 839 -45.59 -6.57 12.96
CA TYR A 839 -45.67 -5.39 12.09
C TYR A 839 -46.30 -5.82 10.76
N PRO A 840 -47.60 -5.54 10.55
CA PRO A 840 -48.27 -5.90 9.30
C PRO A 840 -47.62 -5.15 8.14
N GLN A 841 -47.17 -5.88 7.13
CA GLN A 841 -46.70 -5.28 5.89
C GLN A 841 -47.88 -4.91 4.99
N LEU A 842 -47.85 -3.70 4.43
CA LEU A 842 -48.78 -3.31 3.37
C LEU A 842 -48.47 -4.15 2.13
N ASP A 843 -49.48 -4.81 1.56
CA ASP A 843 -49.32 -5.49 0.27
C ASP A 843 -49.22 -4.45 -0.83
N THR A 844 -47.99 -4.00 -1.09
CA THR A 844 -47.72 -2.96 -2.09
C THR A 844 -48.10 -3.42 -3.49
N LYS A 845 -48.14 -4.73 -3.76
CA LYS A 845 -48.61 -5.24 -5.06
C LYS A 845 -50.10 -5.08 -5.19
N SER A 846 -50.89 -5.45 -4.18
CA SER A 846 -52.33 -5.20 -4.19
C SER A 846 -52.67 -3.71 -4.26
N VAL A 847 -51.83 -2.84 -3.68
CA VAL A 847 -51.98 -1.38 -3.83
C VAL A 847 -51.70 -0.93 -5.26
N THR A 848 -50.65 -1.46 -5.90
CA THR A 848 -50.36 -1.20 -7.32
C THR A 848 -51.46 -1.74 -8.23
N GLU A 849 -51.91 -2.98 -8.02
CA GLU A 849 -53.02 -3.60 -8.75
C GLU A 849 -54.32 -2.79 -8.61
N PHE A 850 -54.60 -2.27 -7.41
CA PHE A 850 -55.76 -1.39 -7.18
C PHE A 850 -55.66 -0.02 -7.89
N ILE A 851 -54.43 0.47 -8.12
CA ILE A 851 -54.19 1.70 -8.90
C ILE A 851 -54.34 1.38 -10.39
N GLU A 852 -53.77 0.27 -10.85
CA GLU A 852 -53.85 -0.20 -12.24
C GLU A 852 -55.28 -0.58 -12.67
N ASP A 853 -56.11 -1.10 -11.75
CA ASP A 853 -57.54 -1.39 -11.98
C ASP A 853 -58.42 -0.13 -12.04
N LYS A 854 -57.87 1.05 -11.71
CA LYS A 854 -58.59 2.35 -11.73
C LYS A 854 -58.23 3.24 -12.91
N ASP A 855 -57.21 2.88 -13.68
CA ASP A 855 -56.92 3.43 -15.02
C ASP A 855 -57.57 2.54 -16.09
#